data_AF-A0A397IAQ1-F1
#
_entry.id   AF-A0A397IAQ1-F1
#
_cell.length_a   1.000
_cell.length_b   1.000
_cell.length_c   1.000
_cell.angle_alpha   90.00
_cell.angle_beta   90.00
_cell.angle_gamma   90.00
#
_symmetry.space_group_name_H-M   'P 1'
#
loop_
_entity.id
_entity.type
_entity.pdbx_description
1 polymer ?
#
loop_
_entity_poly.entity_id
_entity_poly.type
_entity_poly.pdbx_seq_one_letter_code
_entity_poly.pdbx_strand_id
1 'polypeptide(L)'
;MDNKVIKVDGKWHPILGESVPLIGPRHYVKLSKIIEAPQLSADEKNGSISLILPYIRQKVKMWGADVLLAENIRTLIKRGDGDDDDDDDDDDGDDDENDDQGPQGQKKNQLSRFDCIASLLASAECTVVQDIFQTLSRFPIAFPLVIPELEMNKAEKFRVMLPLFTGPVIKWETEPGTIIENHLFNSPFKMIVAIRIGTKIPGKSTILNQLMSSDSMFSSTTEPGEKYRIPHMISGSIEFTWLIQETCGVSLWKDVFKNFYEEKDEIVLLANLHGDALNYPDQIQFLKQFPSSFLVFLMPGYGKRQINIIDDLIKDKKSIYCRVDSKTKTRYSIDTEYLTKDKTLRKARMMFKEALDFDASTFEVNKLKLEGSLQLTEEIEFPESRRLIDFIKEKTCHYIKMNVMQLQRKQSNDGYKIFQENHELQYLIKLFKSNLELPLDKRRRAFAHIEREISRISSIESSNESNMVILKKEELYKYSLVDRDQKNEKTVKDEILKIREKVNNMNLGQIYKVISVNDQRAEIMRLPEYYAELLINGHTIELLDGNTGVISEAWFSAICKHVCKLHPNLRIFVISILGLKLSGKSTLLNALFSFRFEVSGGWCTRGLFMRLLFLEEDLSNQLGVDAFVLVDTEGLDAPEMMGEPESEKKDRMLATFVMGVSNLTILNVLGESM
;
A
#
# COMPACT_ATOMS: atom_id res chain seq x y z
N MET A 1 9.40 -1.28 -27.55
CA MET A 1 9.11 -2.12 -26.37
C MET A 1 7.64 -2.42 -26.46
N ASP A 2 7.28 -3.68 -26.64
CA ASP A 2 5.90 -4.07 -26.92
C ASP A 2 5.00 -3.71 -25.74
N ASN A 3 3.97 -2.91 -25.99
CA ASN A 3 2.87 -2.76 -25.05
C ASN A 3 2.24 -4.14 -24.90
N LYS A 4 2.63 -4.88 -23.86
CA LYS A 4 1.99 -6.14 -23.52
C LYS A 4 0.50 -5.85 -23.30
N VAL A 5 -0.35 -6.67 -23.89
CA VAL A 5 -1.81 -6.52 -23.79
C VAL A 5 -2.38 -7.80 -23.21
N ILE A 6 -3.34 -7.67 -22.32
CA ILE A 6 -4.13 -8.77 -21.78
C ILE A 6 -5.29 -9.02 -22.75
N LYS A 7 -5.40 -10.23 -23.28
CA LYS A 7 -6.57 -10.66 -24.06
C LYS A 7 -7.71 -10.97 -23.10
N VAL A 8 -8.77 -10.18 -23.19
CA VAL A 8 -9.86 -10.18 -22.22
C VAL A 8 -10.88 -11.26 -22.60
N ASP A 9 -11.35 -12.00 -21.60
CA ASP A 9 -12.44 -12.97 -21.74
C ASP A 9 -13.74 -12.30 -22.22
N GLY A 10 -14.51 -13.01 -23.06
CA GLY A 10 -15.74 -12.50 -23.67
C GLY A 10 -16.75 -11.95 -22.65
N LYS A 11 -16.78 -12.50 -21.43
CA LYS A 11 -17.68 -12.01 -20.37
C LYS A 11 -17.39 -10.57 -19.92
N TRP A 12 -16.17 -10.08 -20.10
CA TRP A 12 -15.74 -8.74 -19.70
C TRP A 12 -15.68 -7.74 -20.86
N HIS A 13 -15.86 -8.17 -22.11
CA HIS A 13 -15.86 -7.28 -23.28
C HIS A 13 -16.78 -6.07 -23.15
N PRO A 14 -17.99 -6.17 -22.54
CA PRO A 14 -18.85 -4.99 -22.37
C PRO A 14 -18.17 -3.86 -21.60
N ILE A 15 -17.33 -4.16 -20.60
CA ILE A 15 -16.71 -3.14 -19.74
C ILE A 15 -15.28 -2.80 -20.15
N LEU A 16 -14.52 -3.76 -20.69
CA LEU A 16 -13.08 -3.61 -20.96
C LEU A 16 -12.69 -3.70 -22.44
N GLY A 17 -13.61 -4.10 -23.32
CA GLY A 17 -13.29 -4.44 -24.71
C GLY A 17 -12.53 -5.76 -24.83
N GLU A 18 -12.02 -6.04 -26.03
CA GLU A 18 -11.32 -7.31 -26.33
C GLU A 18 -9.94 -7.40 -25.66
N SER A 19 -9.36 -6.26 -25.28
CA SER A 19 -7.98 -6.20 -24.84
C SER A 19 -7.70 -4.97 -23.97
N VAL A 20 -6.87 -5.12 -22.94
CA VAL A 20 -6.48 -4.04 -22.02
C VAL A 20 -4.95 -3.97 -21.93
N PRO A 21 -4.33 -2.77 -21.99
CA PRO A 21 -2.88 -2.63 -21.82
C PRO A 21 -2.40 -3.07 -20.44
N LEU A 22 -1.31 -3.85 -20.39
CA LEU A 22 -0.67 -4.21 -19.14
C LEU A 22 0.10 -3.01 -18.56
N ILE A 23 -0.23 -2.65 -17.32
CA ILE A 23 0.43 -1.57 -16.58
C ILE A 23 1.71 -2.13 -15.95
N GLY A 24 2.82 -1.90 -16.64
CA GLY A 24 4.16 -2.18 -16.12
C GLY A 24 4.76 -1.02 -15.31
N PRO A 25 5.83 -1.26 -14.53
CA PRO A 25 6.46 -0.27 -13.66
C PRO A 25 6.82 1.04 -14.35
N ARG A 26 7.40 0.96 -15.55
CA ARG A 26 7.79 2.14 -16.32
C ARG A 26 6.60 3.01 -16.71
N HIS A 27 5.48 2.38 -17.10
CA HIS A 27 4.24 3.09 -17.43
C HIS A 27 3.64 3.75 -16.19
N TYR A 28 3.72 3.07 -15.04
CA TYR A 28 3.19 3.60 -13.79
C TYR A 28 4.00 4.80 -13.27
N VAL A 29 5.34 4.78 -13.39
CA VAL A 29 6.18 5.87 -12.85
C VAL A 29 6.29 7.09 -13.77
N LYS A 30 5.97 6.98 -15.07
CA LYS A 30 6.06 8.09 -16.02
C LYS A 30 5.12 9.24 -15.64
N LEU A 31 5.60 10.48 -15.69
CA LEU A 31 4.81 11.67 -15.32
C LEU A 31 4.03 12.17 -16.53
N SER A 32 2.70 12.22 -16.42
CA SER A 32 1.83 12.77 -17.45
C SER A 32 1.44 14.21 -17.12
N LYS A 33 0.87 14.92 -18.11
CA LYS A 33 0.04 16.09 -17.80
C LYS A 33 -1.10 15.69 -16.87
N ILE A 34 -1.67 16.68 -16.20
CA ILE A 34 -2.92 16.50 -15.46
C ILE A 34 -3.96 16.00 -16.46
N ILE A 35 -4.46 14.78 -16.23
CA ILE A 35 -5.51 14.18 -17.03
C ILE A 35 -6.83 14.71 -16.48
N GLU A 36 -7.59 15.42 -17.32
CA GLU A 36 -8.93 15.87 -16.97
C GLU A 36 -9.86 14.68 -16.77
N ALA A 37 -10.89 14.86 -15.93
CA ALA A 37 -11.89 13.82 -15.72
C ALA A 37 -12.54 13.48 -17.08
N PRO A 38 -12.48 12.22 -17.53
CA PRO A 38 -13.13 11.82 -18.77
C PRO A 38 -14.63 12.04 -18.63
N GLN A 39 -15.23 12.56 -19.68
CA GLN A 39 -16.66 12.84 -19.74
C GLN A 39 -17.29 11.94 -20.80
N LEU A 40 -17.52 10.69 -20.41
CA LEU A 40 -18.06 9.66 -21.29
C LEU A 40 -19.51 9.99 -21.67
N SER A 41 -19.89 9.71 -22.91
CA SER A 41 -21.30 9.79 -23.31
C SER A 41 -22.07 8.60 -22.75
N ALA A 42 -23.35 8.80 -22.41
CA ALA A 42 -24.21 7.71 -21.96
C ALA A 42 -24.40 6.58 -23.00
N ASP A 43 -24.03 6.84 -24.27
CA ASP A 43 -24.14 5.89 -25.38
C ASP A 43 -22.85 5.07 -25.60
N GLU A 44 -21.72 5.44 -24.96
CA GLU A 44 -20.48 4.66 -24.95
C GLU A 44 -20.63 3.42 -24.06
N LYS A 45 -21.18 2.35 -24.64
CA LYS A 45 -21.54 1.11 -23.93
C LYS A 45 -20.43 0.07 -23.83
N ASN A 46 -19.42 0.13 -24.70
CA ASN A 46 -18.39 -0.90 -24.81
C ASN A 46 -17.03 -0.35 -24.41
N GLY A 47 -16.35 -1.02 -23.48
CA GLY A 47 -14.99 -0.66 -23.10
C GLY A 47 -14.88 0.61 -22.24
N SER A 48 -15.98 1.07 -21.65
CA SER A 48 -16.04 2.33 -20.87
C SER A 48 -15.04 2.37 -19.72
N ILE A 49 -14.77 1.23 -19.06
CA ILE A 49 -13.75 1.15 -18.00
C ILE A 49 -12.36 1.33 -18.60
N SER A 50 -12.08 0.71 -19.75
CA SER A 50 -10.79 0.84 -20.44
C SER A 50 -10.45 2.30 -20.78
N LEU A 51 -11.46 3.10 -21.12
CA LEU A 51 -11.30 4.54 -21.40
C LEU A 51 -10.95 5.39 -20.17
N ILE A 52 -11.47 5.04 -18.98
CA ILE A 52 -11.22 5.80 -17.75
C ILE A 52 -10.04 5.27 -16.93
N LEU A 53 -9.58 4.03 -17.17
CA LEU A 53 -8.45 3.42 -16.46
C LEU A 53 -7.20 4.31 -16.45
N PRO A 54 -6.80 4.99 -17.53
CA PRO A 54 -5.66 5.92 -17.50
C PRO A 54 -5.84 7.07 -16.51
N TYR A 55 -7.05 7.64 -16.43
CA TYR A 55 -7.40 8.70 -15.48
C TYR A 55 -7.37 8.17 -14.04
N ILE A 56 -8.04 7.05 -13.76
CA ILE A 56 -8.06 6.43 -12.43
C ILE A 56 -6.64 6.08 -11.98
N ARG A 57 -5.85 5.42 -12.83
CA ARG A 57 -4.45 5.10 -12.56
C ARG A 57 -3.65 6.35 -12.17
N GLN A 58 -3.81 7.44 -12.92
CA GLN A 58 -3.10 8.68 -12.68
C GLN A 58 -3.54 9.35 -11.37
N LYS A 59 -4.84 9.33 -11.04
CA LYS A 59 -5.37 9.89 -9.79
C LYS A 59 -4.97 9.07 -8.57
N VAL A 60 -5.09 7.75 -8.63
CA VAL A 60 -4.64 6.82 -7.57
C VAL A 60 -3.16 6.99 -7.32
N LYS A 61 -2.36 7.08 -8.39
CA LYS A 61 -0.95 7.43 -8.31
C LYS A 61 -0.83 8.71 -7.48
N MET A 62 -1.44 9.82 -7.87
CA MET A 62 -1.41 11.13 -7.18
C MET A 62 -2.08 11.19 -5.78
N TRP A 63 -2.25 10.06 -5.08
CA TRP A 63 -2.90 9.97 -3.76
C TRP A 63 -4.38 10.43 -3.77
N GLY A 64 -5.00 10.53 -4.94
CA GLY A 64 -6.42 10.85 -5.10
C GLY A 64 -7.27 9.59 -4.99
N ALA A 65 -7.37 9.01 -3.80
CA ALA A 65 -8.23 7.83 -3.56
C ALA A 65 -9.73 8.15 -3.67
N ASP A 66 -10.09 9.43 -3.55
CA ASP A 66 -11.44 9.96 -3.76
C ASP A 66 -11.99 9.62 -5.15
N VAL A 67 -11.13 9.49 -6.17
CA VAL A 67 -11.54 9.05 -7.52
C VAL A 67 -12.20 7.68 -7.51
N LEU A 68 -11.89 6.85 -6.52
CA LEU A 68 -12.46 5.52 -6.34
C LEU A 68 -13.75 5.55 -5.54
N LEU A 69 -14.25 6.70 -5.09
CA LEU A 69 -15.56 6.78 -4.43
C LEU A 69 -16.68 6.64 -5.45
N ALA A 70 -17.76 5.96 -5.06
CA ALA A 70 -18.90 5.70 -5.96
C ALA A 70 -19.51 6.98 -6.53
N GLU A 71 -19.57 8.05 -5.71
CA GLU A 71 -20.06 9.37 -6.12
C GLU A 71 -19.21 9.99 -7.24
N ASN A 72 -17.88 9.89 -7.15
CA ASN A 72 -16.94 10.47 -8.11
C ASN A 72 -16.84 9.65 -9.39
N ILE A 73 -17.02 8.32 -9.31
CA ILE A 73 -17.09 7.49 -10.52
C ILE A 73 -18.36 7.81 -11.32
N ARG A 74 -19.46 8.13 -10.64
CA ARG A 74 -20.72 8.50 -11.29
C ARG A 74 -20.62 9.80 -12.09
N THR A 75 -19.77 10.75 -11.70
CA THR A 75 -19.61 12.03 -12.40
C THR A 75 -18.79 11.93 -13.69
N LEU A 76 -18.19 10.76 -13.98
CA LEU A 76 -17.41 10.52 -15.22
C LEU A 76 -18.28 10.28 -16.46
N ILE A 77 -19.61 10.32 -16.34
CA ILE A 77 -20.55 10.17 -17.45
C ILE A 77 -21.36 11.45 -17.59
N LYS A 78 -21.38 12.02 -18.80
CA LYS A 78 -22.26 13.13 -19.17
C LYS A 78 -23.71 12.66 -19.14
N ARG A 79 -24.51 13.26 -18.25
CA ARG A 79 -25.96 13.28 -18.41
C ARG A 79 -26.27 14.26 -19.54
N GLY A 80 -27.10 13.85 -20.49
CA GLY A 80 -27.48 14.75 -21.58
C GLY A 80 -28.18 15.98 -20.99
N ASP A 81 -27.81 17.17 -21.47
CA ASP A 81 -28.41 18.46 -21.09
C ASP A 81 -29.95 18.32 -21.15
N GLY A 82 -30.60 18.46 -19.99
CA GLY A 82 -32.03 18.23 -19.86
C GLY A 82 -32.61 18.41 -18.46
N ASP A 83 -31.80 18.32 -17.40
CA ASP A 83 -32.24 18.55 -16.02
C ASP A 83 -31.26 19.53 -15.35
N ASP A 84 -31.29 20.79 -15.78
CA ASP A 84 -31.02 21.92 -14.88
C ASP A 84 -32.39 22.34 -14.30
N ASP A 85 -32.39 22.74 -13.02
CA ASP A 85 -33.52 23.20 -12.19
C ASP A 85 -34.17 22.09 -11.31
N ASP A 86 -33.69 21.92 -10.07
CA ASP A 86 -34.24 22.66 -8.91
C ASP A 86 -33.64 22.15 -7.58
N ASP A 87 -32.95 23.07 -6.89
CA ASP A 87 -32.82 23.10 -5.43
C ASP A 87 -34.20 23.47 -4.82
N ASP A 88 -34.49 22.89 -3.65
CA ASP A 88 -35.41 23.36 -2.58
C ASP A 88 -36.75 24.05 -2.94
N ASP A 89 -37.89 23.44 -2.57
CA ASP A 89 -38.84 24.01 -1.59
C ASP A 89 -40.13 23.18 -1.43
N ASP A 90 -40.67 23.19 -0.20
CA ASP A 90 -41.97 22.67 0.21
C ASP A 90 -43.14 23.31 -0.56
N ASP A 91 -44.13 22.54 -1.05
CA ASP A 91 -45.55 22.94 -0.97
C ASP A 91 -46.52 21.74 -1.16
N ASP A 92 -47.60 21.78 -0.39
CA ASP A 92 -48.74 20.85 -0.37
C ASP A 92 -49.63 21.04 -1.63
N GLY A 93 -50.21 19.95 -2.16
CA GLY A 93 -51.29 20.04 -3.13
C GLY A 93 -51.76 18.70 -3.70
N ASP A 94 -52.98 18.29 -3.31
CA ASP A 94 -53.73 17.13 -3.81
C ASP A 94 -54.24 17.31 -5.28
N ASP A 95 -54.58 16.16 -5.87
CA ASP A 95 -55.44 15.89 -7.05
C ASP A 95 -54.87 16.14 -8.47
N ASP A 96 -54.62 15.07 -9.24
CA ASP A 96 -55.63 14.50 -10.17
C ASP A 96 -55.06 13.36 -11.05
N GLU A 97 -55.94 12.42 -11.42
CA GLU A 97 -55.65 11.20 -12.18
C GLU A 97 -55.44 11.41 -13.70
N ASN A 98 -54.60 10.53 -14.26
CA ASN A 98 -54.51 10.06 -15.65
C ASN A 98 -53.95 11.03 -16.73
N ASP A 99 -52.70 10.79 -17.14
CA ASP A 99 -52.45 10.49 -18.56
C ASP A 99 -51.19 9.64 -18.80
N ASP A 100 -51.29 8.84 -19.86
CA ASP A 100 -50.39 7.81 -20.35
C ASP A 100 -49.08 8.39 -20.91
N GLN A 101 -47.94 8.06 -20.29
CA GLN A 101 -46.65 7.80 -20.93
C GLN A 101 -45.65 7.31 -19.88
N GLY A 102 -45.30 6.02 -19.93
CA GLY A 102 -44.28 5.45 -19.04
C GLY A 102 -42.95 6.22 -19.10
N PRO A 103 -42.21 6.35 -17.99
CA PRO A 103 -41.03 7.21 -17.97
C PRO A 103 -39.99 6.66 -18.96
N GLN A 104 -39.73 7.44 -20.01
CA GLN A 104 -38.62 7.25 -20.93
C GLN A 104 -37.34 7.02 -20.12
N GLY A 105 -36.61 5.96 -20.47
CA GLY A 105 -35.53 5.42 -19.66
C GLY A 105 -34.46 6.46 -19.34
N GLN A 106 -34.39 6.86 -18.06
CA GLN A 106 -33.26 7.57 -17.49
C GLN A 106 -31.95 6.86 -17.90
N LYS A 107 -31.08 7.57 -18.62
CA LYS A 107 -29.79 7.08 -19.11
C LYS A 107 -28.88 6.74 -17.91
N LYS A 108 -28.46 5.48 -17.82
CA LYS A 108 -27.92 4.84 -16.60
C LYS A 108 -26.39 4.82 -16.57
N ASN A 109 -25.82 5.07 -15.40
CA ASN A 109 -24.39 4.86 -15.12
C ASN A 109 -24.07 3.35 -15.19
N GLN A 110 -23.05 2.97 -15.96
CA GLN A 110 -22.59 1.58 -16.09
C GLN A 110 -21.26 1.32 -15.36
N LEU A 111 -20.63 2.36 -14.83
CA LEU A 111 -19.36 2.24 -14.12
C LEU A 111 -19.62 1.87 -12.67
N SER A 112 -19.12 0.71 -12.26
CA SER A 112 -19.06 0.30 -10.86
C SER A 112 -17.70 0.64 -10.28
N ARG A 113 -17.70 1.05 -9.01
CA ARG A 113 -16.48 1.18 -8.20
C ARG A 113 -15.68 -0.10 -8.15
N PHE A 114 -16.35 -1.23 -7.89
CA PHE A 114 -15.68 -2.52 -7.83
C PHE A 114 -15.01 -2.87 -9.16
N ASP A 115 -15.73 -2.71 -10.27
CA ASP A 115 -15.20 -3.06 -11.59
C ASP A 115 -13.99 -2.18 -11.96
N CYS A 116 -13.99 -0.91 -11.56
CA CYS A 116 -12.85 -0.01 -11.76
C CYS A 116 -11.61 -0.46 -10.96
N ILE A 117 -11.78 -0.75 -9.66
CA ILE A 117 -10.69 -1.20 -8.79
C ILE A 117 -10.16 -2.57 -9.26
N ALA A 118 -11.07 -3.52 -9.49
CA ALA A 118 -10.71 -4.86 -9.93
C ALA A 118 -9.98 -4.84 -11.28
N SER A 119 -10.44 -4.01 -12.23
CA SER A 119 -9.78 -3.84 -13.54
C SER A 119 -8.41 -3.19 -13.42
N LEU A 120 -8.24 -2.19 -12.56
CA LEU A 120 -6.94 -1.56 -12.30
C LEU A 120 -5.93 -2.57 -11.74
N LEU A 121 -6.32 -3.36 -10.74
CA LEU A 121 -5.42 -4.34 -10.13
C LEU A 121 -5.14 -5.53 -11.04
N ALA A 122 -6.14 -6.02 -11.78
CA ALA A 122 -5.98 -7.14 -12.69
C ALA A 122 -5.15 -6.80 -13.94
N SER A 123 -5.11 -5.52 -14.33
CA SER A 123 -4.33 -5.03 -15.48
C SER A 123 -2.92 -4.55 -15.12
N ALA A 124 -2.44 -4.77 -13.89
CA ALA A 124 -1.12 -4.31 -13.43
C ALA A 124 -0.16 -5.47 -13.10
N GLU A 125 1.15 -5.25 -13.32
CA GLU A 125 2.20 -6.17 -12.86
C GLU A 125 2.29 -6.18 -11.31
N CYS A 126 2.77 -7.28 -10.71
CA CYS A 126 2.75 -7.48 -9.26
C CYS A 126 3.42 -6.36 -8.46
N THR A 127 4.53 -5.81 -8.95
CA THR A 127 5.24 -4.68 -8.31
C THR A 127 4.43 -3.38 -8.37
N VAL A 128 3.68 -3.15 -9.44
CA VAL A 128 2.77 -1.99 -9.58
C VAL A 128 1.56 -2.14 -8.66
N VAL A 129 0.99 -3.34 -8.58
CA VAL A 129 -0.12 -3.62 -7.64
C VAL A 129 0.30 -3.33 -6.20
N GLN A 130 1.54 -3.66 -5.81
CA GLN A 130 2.05 -3.31 -4.49
C GLN A 130 2.17 -1.80 -4.27
N ASP A 131 2.65 -1.04 -5.26
CA ASP A 131 2.71 0.42 -5.16
C ASP A 131 1.30 1.04 -5.04
N ILE A 132 0.34 0.52 -5.79
CA ILE A 132 -1.07 0.91 -5.69
C ILE A 132 -1.61 0.59 -4.30
N PHE A 133 -1.43 -0.65 -3.83
CA PHE A 133 -1.92 -1.08 -2.52
C PHE A 133 -1.33 -0.24 -1.39
N GLN A 134 -0.02 0.01 -1.40
CA GLN A 134 0.65 0.82 -0.40
C GLN A 134 0.19 2.28 -0.39
N THR A 135 -0.19 2.81 -1.55
CA THR A 135 -0.75 4.16 -1.66
C THR A 135 -2.16 4.19 -1.08
N LEU A 136 -3.00 3.26 -1.53
CA LEU A 136 -4.40 3.20 -1.17
C LEU A 136 -4.62 2.77 0.29
N SER A 137 -3.73 1.97 0.88
CA SER A 137 -3.86 1.45 2.25
C SER A 137 -3.77 2.55 3.33
N ARG A 138 -3.49 3.79 2.93
CA ARG A 138 -3.53 4.96 3.80
C ARG A 138 -4.93 5.58 3.91
N PHE A 139 -5.87 5.12 3.09
CA PHE A 139 -7.23 5.63 3.02
C PHE A 139 -8.22 4.58 3.53
N PRO A 140 -9.36 5.00 4.10
CA PRO A 140 -10.38 4.10 4.63
C PRO A 140 -11.22 3.49 3.49
N ILE A 141 -10.61 2.58 2.73
CA ILE A 141 -11.27 1.86 1.62
C ILE A 141 -11.15 0.34 1.80
N ALA A 142 -12.09 -0.40 1.24
CA ALA A 142 -11.99 -1.85 1.13
C ALA A 142 -11.14 -2.27 -0.09
N PHE A 143 -10.40 -3.36 0.07
CA PHE A 143 -9.54 -3.93 -0.97
C PHE A 143 -10.07 -5.27 -1.44
N PRO A 144 -10.00 -5.60 -2.74
CA PRO A 144 -10.51 -6.87 -3.21
C PRO A 144 -9.45 -7.98 -3.00
N LEU A 145 -9.58 -8.75 -1.93
CA LEU A 145 -8.75 -9.92 -1.61
C LEU A 145 -8.84 -11.00 -2.69
N VAL A 146 -10.02 -11.17 -3.28
CA VAL A 146 -10.28 -12.11 -4.37
C VAL A 146 -11.04 -11.39 -5.47
N ILE A 147 -10.50 -11.39 -6.69
CA ILE A 147 -11.10 -10.80 -7.89
C ILE A 147 -11.25 -11.85 -8.98
N PRO A 148 -12.19 -11.73 -9.91
CA PRO A 148 -12.25 -12.68 -11.02
C PRO A 148 -11.12 -12.41 -12.02
N GLU A 149 -10.72 -13.45 -12.75
CA GLU A 149 -9.65 -13.37 -13.74
C GLU A 149 -10.13 -12.75 -15.06
N LEU A 150 -9.28 -11.91 -15.67
CA LEU A 150 -9.58 -11.18 -16.91
C LEU A 150 -9.20 -11.99 -18.16
N GLU A 151 -8.19 -12.84 -18.07
CA GLU A 151 -7.64 -13.56 -19.22
C GLU A 151 -8.60 -14.62 -19.77
N MET A 152 -8.76 -14.62 -21.10
CA MET A 152 -9.61 -15.57 -21.84
C MET A 152 -9.32 -17.06 -21.53
N ASN A 153 -8.07 -17.40 -21.23
CA ASN A 153 -7.66 -18.79 -20.96
C ASN A 153 -7.93 -19.23 -19.50
N LYS A 154 -8.47 -18.35 -18.68
CA LYS A 154 -8.75 -18.57 -17.25
C LYS A 154 -10.17 -18.14 -16.88
N ALA A 155 -11.10 -18.28 -17.82
CA ALA A 155 -12.52 -18.03 -17.59
C ALA A 155 -13.01 -18.75 -16.32
N GLU A 156 -13.94 -18.11 -15.60
CA GLU A 156 -14.54 -18.62 -14.34
C GLU A 156 -13.58 -18.84 -13.15
N LYS A 157 -12.30 -18.50 -13.28
CA LYS A 157 -11.35 -18.51 -12.16
C LYS A 157 -11.32 -17.18 -11.45
N PHE A 158 -10.88 -17.25 -10.19
CA PHE A 158 -10.61 -16.10 -9.35
C PHE A 158 -9.14 -16.05 -8.97
N ARG A 159 -8.64 -14.83 -8.94
CA ARG A 159 -7.30 -14.45 -8.55
C ARG A 159 -7.32 -14.01 -7.09
N VAL A 160 -6.49 -14.65 -6.27
CA VAL A 160 -6.29 -14.37 -4.85
C VAL A 160 -5.12 -13.40 -4.71
N MET A 161 -5.42 -12.18 -4.29
CA MET A 161 -4.49 -11.05 -4.18
C MET A 161 -3.65 -11.06 -2.91
N LEU A 162 -3.89 -12.01 -2.00
CA LEU A 162 -3.23 -12.13 -0.69
C LEU A 162 -1.70 -11.93 -0.75
N PRO A 163 -0.94 -12.54 -1.68
CA PRO A 163 0.51 -12.35 -1.72
C PRO A 163 0.97 -10.91 -1.96
N LEU A 164 0.13 -10.10 -2.61
CA LEU A 164 0.43 -8.70 -2.92
C LEU A 164 0.02 -7.77 -1.78
N PHE A 165 -0.84 -8.23 -0.88
CA PHE A 165 -1.32 -7.47 0.29
C PHE A 165 -0.60 -7.85 1.59
N THR A 166 0.19 -8.92 1.61
CA THR A 166 0.97 -9.35 2.78
C THR A 166 2.21 -8.48 3.00
N GLY A 167 2.39 -8.03 4.25
CA GLY A 167 3.62 -7.38 4.71
C GLY A 167 3.54 -5.89 5.08
N PRO A 168 2.76 -5.04 4.38
CA PRO A 168 2.63 -3.62 4.73
C PRO A 168 2.25 -3.40 6.20
N VAL A 169 2.77 -2.31 6.76
CA VAL A 169 2.49 -1.92 8.15
C VAL A 169 1.23 -1.09 8.19
N ILE A 170 0.22 -1.58 8.90
CA ILE A 170 -0.97 -0.81 9.26
C ILE A 170 -0.72 -0.19 10.62
N LYS A 171 -1.00 1.11 10.74
CA LYS A 171 -0.85 1.86 11.98
C LYS A 171 -2.20 2.42 12.40
N TRP A 172 -2.48 2.38 13.69
CA TRP A 172 -3.65 3.04 14.26
C TRP A 172 -3.32 3.54 15.67
N GLU A 173 -4.07 4.55 16.09
CA GLU A 173 -3.96 5.13 17.41
C GLU A 173 -5.03 4.52 18.33
N THR A 174 -4.63 4.08 19.52
CA THR A 174 -5.57 3.57 20.54
C THR A 174 -5.90 4.63 21.59
N GLU A 175 -4.87 5.36 22.02
CA GLU A 175 -4.93 6.50 22.92
C GLU A 175 -4.08 7.64 22.35
N PRO A 176 -4.36 8.91 22.68
CA PRO A 176 -3.56 10.04 22.22
C PRO A 176 -2.06 9.82 22.44
N GLY A 177 -1.29 9.73 21.35
CA GLY A 177 0.15 9.51 21.35
C GLY A 177 0.61 8.04 21.35
N THR A 178 -0.31 7.07 21.43
CA THR A 178 0.00 5.63 21.40
C THR A 178 -0.39 5.03 20.05
N ILE A 179 0.62 4.77 19.22
CA ILE A 179 0.46 4.17 17.89
C ILE A 179 0.85 2.70 17.95
N ILE A 180 -0.08 1.83 17.53
CA ILE A 180 0.19 0.40 17.32
C ILE A 180 0.53 0.17 15.85
N GLU A 181 1.54 -0.67 15.61
CA GLU A 181 1.95 -1.10 14.26
C GLU A 181 1.70 -2.61 14.10
N ASN A 182 1.05 -3.01 13.00
CA ASN A 182 0.83 -4.41 12.67
C ASN A 182 1.23 -4.71 11.22
N HIS A 183 2.02 -5.76 11.02
CA HIS A 183 2.37 -6.22 9.67
C HIS A 183 1.24 -7.08 9.12
N LEU A 184 0.50 -6.56 8.14
CA LEU A 184 -0.70 -7.18 7.60
C LEU A 184 -0.42 -8.62 7.14
N PHE A 185 -1.20 -9.58 7.64
CA PHE A 185 -1.09 -11.04 7.43
C PHE A 185 0.20 -11.73 7.93
N ASN A 186 1.19 -10.98 8.43
CA ASN A 186 2.43 -11.52 9.01
C ASN A 186 2.43 -11.50 10.55
N SER A 187 1.83 -10.46 11.14
CA SER A 187 1.58 -10.37 12.57
C SER A 187 0.27 -11.09 12.93
N PRO A 188 0.05 -11.47 14.21
CA PRO A 188 -1.24 -12.00 14.65
C PRO A 188 -2.41 -11.07 14.30
N PHE A 189 -3.50 -11.67 13.82
CA PHE A 189 -4.73 -10.97 13.44
C PHE A 189 -5.96 -11.86 13.68
N LYS A 190 -7.14 -11.23 13.74
CA LYS A 190 -8.43 -11.91 13.71
C LYS A 190 -9.20 -11.52 12.46
N MET A 191 -9.92 -12.45 11.85
CA MET A 191 -10.74 -12.17 10.68
C MET A 191 -12.23 -12.44 10.93
N ILE A 192 -13.05 -11.42 10.79
CA ILE A 192 -14.51 -11.55 10.76
C ILE A 192 -14.92 -11.71 9.30
N VAL A 193 -15.59 -12.80 8.98
CA VAL A 193 -16.00 -13.14 7.61
C VAL A 193 -17.52 -12.98 7.50
N ALA A 194 -17.96 -12.02 6.69
CA ALA A 194 -19.37 -11.78 6.44
C ALA A 194 -19.82 -12.51 5.16
N ILE A 195 -20.77 -13.44 5.30
CA ILE A 195 -21.38 -14.19 4.19
C ILE A 195 -22.91 -14.07 4.23
N ARG A 196 -23.59 -14.28 3.09
CA ARG A 196 -25.06 -14.32 3.04
C ARG A 196 -25.58 -15.57 2.36
N ILE A 197 -26.82 -15.92 2.69
CA ILE A 197 -27.61 -16.96 2.01
C ILE A 197 -28.96 -16.35 1.62
N GLY A 198 -29.43 -16.60 0.40
CA GLY A 198 -30.72 -16.08 -0.09
C GLY A 198 -30.58 -14.80 -0.92
N THR A 199 -31.65 -14.38 -1.60
CA THR A 199 -31.55 -13.57 -2.83
C THR A 199 -32.18 -12.17 -2.79
N LYS A 200 -32.76 -11.71 -1.68
CA LYS A 200 -33.43 -10.37 -1.61
C LYS A 200 -32.49 -9.21 -1.23
N ILE A 201 -32.88 -8.01 -1.68
CA ILE A 201 -32.33 -6.68 -1.36
C ILE A 201 -33.08 -6.10 -0.14
N PRO A 202 -32.43 -5.31 0.73
CA PRO A 202 -31.04 -4.82 0.64
C PRO A 202 -30.01 -5.89 0.99
N GLY A 203 -28.85 -5.81 0.36
CA GLY A 203 -27.81 -6.83 0.48
C GLY A 203 -27.04 -6.73 1.80
N LYS A 204 -26.32 -7.80 2.13
CA LYS A 204 -25.36 -7.85 3.25
C LYS A 204 -24.40 -6.64 3.27
N SER A 205 -23.83 -6.27 2.13
CA SER A 205 -22.89 -5.15 2.03
C SER A 205 -23.55 -3.82 2.43
N THR A 206 -24.83 -3.59 2.10
CA THR A 206 -25.60 -2.42 2.53
C THR A 206 -25.68 -2.35 4.06
N ILE A 207 -25.94 -3.48 4.72
CA ILE A 207 -26.00 -3.53 6.20
C ILE A 207 -24.62 -3.26 6.81
N LEU A 208 -23.56 -3.85 6.24
CA LEU A 208 -22.20 -3.65 6.73
C LEU A 208 -21.77 -2.19 6.61
N ASN A 209 -22.04 -1.54 5.48
CA ASN A 209 -21.63 -0.17 5.22
C ASN A 209 -22.21 0.83 6.25
N GLN A 210 -23.42 0.59 6.74
CA GLN A 210 -24.04 1.41 7.82
C GLN A 210 -23.28 1.35 9.15
N LEU A 211 -22.32 0.42 9.31
CA LEU A 211 -21.46 0.30 10.48
C LEU A 211 -20.07 0.88 10.25
N MET A 212 -19.71 1.22 9.01
CA MET A 212 -18.39 1.70 8.62
C MET A 212 -18.35 3.23 8.67
N SER A 213 -17.15 3.81 8.50
CA SER A 213 -16.99 5.27 8.40
C SER A 213 -17.53 5.84 7.08
N SER A 214 -17.76 4.99 6.08
CA SER A 214 -18.33 5.33 4.78
C SER A 214 -19.48 4.37 4.43
N ASP A 215 -20.61 4.94 3.99
CA ASP A 215 -21.77 4.19 3.49
C ASP A 215 -21.50 3.44 2.17
N SER A 216 -20.33 3.65 1.58
CA SER A 216 -19.81 2.93 0.42
C SER A 216 -18.44 2.31 0.71
N MET A 217 -18.19 1.83 1.92
CA MET A 217 -16.95 1.11 2.24
C MET A 217 -16.80 -0.14 1.36
N PHE A 218 -17.77 -1.05 1.44
CA PHE A 218 -17.88 -2.24 0.58
C PHE A 218 -18.79 -2.00 -0.61
N SER A 219 -18.43 -2.60 -1.73
CA SER A 219 -19.18 -2.48 -2.98
C SER A 219 -20.59 -3.06 -2.79
N SER A 220 -21.62 -2.33 -3.20
CA SER A 220 -23.01 -2.76 -2.97
C SER A 220 -23.94 -2.28 -4.06
N THR A 221 -24.94 -3.10 -4.40
CA THR A 221 -25.97 -2.78 -5.41
C THR A 221 -26.81 -1.54 -5.06
N THR A 222 -26.64 -0.98 -3.86
CA THR A 222 -27.29 0.26 -3.41
C THR A 222 -26.42 1.50 -3.63
N GLU A 223 -25.18 1.36 -4.10
CA GLU A 223 -24.30 2.49 -4.41
C GLU A 223 -24.89 3.39 -5.52
N PRO A 224 -24.61 4.71 -5.49
CA PRO A 224 -25.03 5.63 -6.55
C PRO A 224 -24.50 5.18 -7.92
N GLY A 225 -25.41 4.87 -8.85
CA GLY A 225 -25.07 4.32 -10.17
C GLY A 225 -25.26 2.80 -10.30
N GLU A 226 -25.20 2.05 -9.19
CA GLU A 226 -25.44 0.60 -9.16
C GLU A 226 -26.91 0.22 -8.97
N LYS A 227 -27.75 1.20 -8.59
CA LYS A 227 -29.20 1.06 -8.32
C LYS A 227 -30.00 0.39 -9.45
N TYR A 228 -29.44 0.25 -10.66
CA TYR A 228 -30.10 -0.30 -11.84
C TYR A 228 -29.28 -1.31 -12.68
N ARG A 229 -28.03 -1.63 -12.30
CA ARG A 229 -27.19 -2.69 -12.91
C ARG A 229 -26.17 -3.19 -11.87
N ILE A 230 -26.14 -4.50 -11.63
CA ILE A 230 -25.17 -5.15 -10.74
C ILE A 230 -23.77 -5.06 -11.40
N PRO A 231 -22.71 -4.70 -10.65
CA PRO A 231 -21.34 -4.73 -11.16
C PRO A 231 -20.99 -6.09 -11.79
N HIS A 232 -20.21 -6.07 -12.86
CA HIS A 232 -19.93 -7.29 -13.61
C HIS A 232 -19.01 -8.23 -12.82
N MET A 233 -18.02 -7.70 -12.11
CA MET A 233 -16.95 -8.47 -11.47
C MET A 233 -17.20 -8.81 -9.99
N ILE A 234 -18.29 -8.32 -9.39
CA ILE A 234 -18.50 -8.40 -7.93
C ILE A 234 -18.90 -9.79 -7.44
N SER A 235 -19.61 -10.60 -8.22
CA SER A 235 -20.13 -11.87 -7.70
C SER A 235 -19.01 -12.90 -7.49
N GLY A 236 -18.90 -13.46 -6.29
CA GLY A 236 -17.84 -14.40 -5.91
C GLY A 236 -16.52 -13.73 -5.51
N SER A 237 -16.44 -12.40 -5.59
CA SER A 237 -15.29 -11.64 -5.10
C SER A 237 -15.32 -11.51 -3.58
N ILE A 238 -14.16 -11.23 -2.99
CA ILE A 238 -14.04 -10.94 -1.55
C ILE A 238 -13.37 -9.59 -1.42
N GLU A 239 -14.05 -8.65 -0.79
CA GLU A 239 -13.43 -7.40 -0.31
C GLU A 239 -13.02 -7.54 1.15
N PHE A 240 -11.96 -6.86 1.58
CA PHE A 240 -11.59 -6.79 2.98
C PHE A 240 -11.11 -5.40 3.39
N THR A 241 -11.27 -5.08 4.67
CA THR A 241 -10.70 -3.91 5.34
C THR A 241 -10.26 -4.31 6.74
N TRP A 242 -9.38 -3.54 7.35
CA TRP A 242 -9.15 -3.60 8.80
C TRP A 242 -10.18 -2.75 9.54
N LEU A 243 -10.42 -3.05 10.82
CA LEU A 243 -11.44 -2.42 11.67
C LEU A 243 -10.78 -1.52 12.73
N ILE A 244 -10.26 -0.39 12.29
CA ILE A 244 -9.67 0.66 13.13
C ILE A 244 -10.59 1.89 13.18
N GLN A 245 -10.24 2.90 13.98
CA GLN A 245 -11.03 4.11 14.20
C GLN A 245 -11.42 4.82 12.89
N GLU A 246 -10.50 4.88 11.93
CA GLU A 246 -10.65 5.57 10.64
C GLU A 246 -11.61 4.84 9.68
N THR A 247 -11.73 3.52 9.84
CA THR A 247 -12.57 2.66 8.98
C THR A 247 -13.94 2.36 9.59
N CYS A 248 -14.06 2.44 10.91
CA CYS A 248 -15.29 2.12 11.62
C CYS A 248 -16.17 3.35 11.79
N GLY A 249 -17.49 3.16 11.75
CA GLY A 249 -18.41 4.18 12.22
C GLY A 249 -18.20 4.42 13.72
N VAL A 250 -18.45 5.64 14.19
CA VAL A 250 -18.17 6.08 15.58
C VAL A 250 -18.74 5.11 16.61
N SER A 251 -19.98 4.64 16.41
CA SER A 251 -20.64 3.70 17.33
C SER A 251 -20.03 2.29 17.26
N LEU A 252 -19.60 1.81 16.09
CA LEU A 252 -18.93 0.51 15.97
C LEU A 252 -17.57 0.53 16.67
N TRP A 253 -16.80 1.61 16.48
CA TRP A 253 -15.54 1.81 17.17
C TRP A 253 -15.72 1.82 18.69
N LYS A 254 -16.59 2.68 19.21
CA LYS A 254 -16.79 2.84 20.67
C LYS A 254 -17.39 1.60 21.34
N ASP A 255 -18.38 0.96 20.72
CA ASP A 255 -19.12 -0.13 21.37
C ASP A 255 -18.38 -1.48 21.32
N VAL A 256 -17.43 -1.64 20.38
CA VAL A 256 -16.80 -2.93 20.08
C VAL A 256 -15.28 -2.85 20.08
N PHE A 257 -14.70 -2.06 19.17
CA PHE A 257 -13.27 -2.18 18.85
C PHE A 257 -12.36 -1.42 19.80
N LYS A 258 -12.80 -0.28 20.34
CA LYS A 258 -12.01 0.48 21.31
C LYS A 258 -11.58 -0.40 22.49
N ASN A 259 -12.55 -1.05 23.14
CA ASN A 259 -12.28 -1.95 24.27
C ASN A 259 -11.43 -3.17 23.87
N PHE A 260 -11.59 -3.65 22.63
CA PHE A 260 -10.78 -4.77 22.14
C PHE A 260 -9.30 -4.36 22.02
N TYR A 261 -9.03 -3.18 21.46
CA TYR A 261 -7.67 -2.66 21.28
C TYR A 261 -7.03 -2.11 22.56
N GLU A 262 -7.81 -1.85 23.61
CA GLU A 262 -7.28 -1.58 24.96
C GLU A 262 -6.64 -2.83 25.59
N GLU A 263 -7.04 -4.05 25.17
CA GLU A 263 -6.58 -5.31 25.74
C GLU A 263 -5.66 -6.13 24.81
N LYS A 264 -5.69 -5.86 23.50
CA LYS A 264 -5.06 -6.69 22.46
C LYS A 264 -4.43 -5.84 21.36
N ASP A 265 -3.20 -6.21 20.96
CA ASP A 265 -2.46 -5.57 19.87
C ASP A 265 -2.72 -6.22 18.48
N GLU A 266 -3.66 -7.16 18.42
CA GLU A 266 -3.98 -7.91 17.20
C GLU A 266 -4.89 -7.11 16.29
N ILE A 267 -4.57 -6.98 15.00
CA ILE A 267 -5.46 -6.28 14.07
C ILE A 267 -6.71 -7.13 13.77
N VAL A 268 -7.89 -6.51 13.72
CA VAL A 268 -9.13 -7.17 13.28
C VAL A 268 -9.40 -6.81 11.82
N LEU A 269 -9.61 -7.83 11.00
CA LEU A 269 -9.97 -7.72 9.59
C LEU A 269 -11.45 -8.09 9.39
N LEU A 270 -12.14 -7.41 8.47
CA LEU A 270 -13.46 -7.75 8.00
C LEU A 270 -13.38 -8.17 6.53
N ALA A 271 -13.66 -9.44 6.24
CA ALA A 271 -13.76 -9.97 4.88
C ALA A 271 -15.24 -10.11 4.48
N ASN A 272 -15.59 -9.55 3.32
CA ASN A 272 -16.93 -9.46 2.79
C ASN A 272 -17.03 -10.29 1.50
N LEU A 273 -17.60 -11.51 1.57
CA LEU A 273 -17.85 -12.34 0.38
C LEU A 273 -19.09 -11.84 -0.38
N HIS A 274 -18.93 -11.49 -1.64
CA HIS A 274 -20.03 -11.00 -2.49
C HIS A 274 -20.77 -12.14 -3.21
N GLY A 275 -22.08 -11.97 -3.38
CA GLY A 275 -22.97 -13.01 -3.92
C GLY A 275 -23.62 -13.90 -2.86
N ASP A 276 -24.31 -14.95 -3.29
CA ASP A 276 -24.83 -16.00 -2.39
C ASP A 276 -23.71 -16.98 -2.07
N ALA A 277 -23.43 -17.18 -0.79
CA ALA A 277 -22.31 -18.00 -0.32
C ALA A 277 -22.38 -19.45 -0.82
N LEU A 278 -23.59 -19.97 -1.06
CA LEU A 278 -23.77 -21.33 -1.58
C LEU A 278 -23.20 -21.55 -2.99
N ASN A 279 -23.04 -20.47 -3.76
CA ASN A 279 -22.47 -20.54 -5.10
C ASN A 279 -20.93 -20.53 -5.10
N TYR A 280 -20.31 -20.26 -3.94
CA TYR A 280 -18.86 -19.98 -3.82
C TYR A 280 -18.21 -20.80 -2.69
N PRO A 281 -18.30 -22.15 -2.72
CA PRO A 281 -17.73 -22.99 -1.68
C PRO A 281 -16.21 -22.89 -1.59
N ASP A 282 -15.51 -22.70 -2.71
CA ASP A 282 -14.05 -22.56 -2.75
C ASP A 282 -13.58 -21.32 -1.97
N GLN A 283 -14.29 -20.20 -2.13
CA GLN A 283 -14.06 -18.94 -1.41
C GLN A 283 -14.28 -19.11 0.10
N ILE A 284 -15.32 -19.87 0.50
CA ILE A 284 -15.56 -20.17 1.91
C ILE A 284 -14.44 -21.04 2.48
N GLN A 285 -14.00 -22.06 1.75
CA GLN A 285 -12.88 -22.91 2.18
C GLN A 285 -11.57 -22.13 2.27
N PHE A 286 -11.33 -21.20 1.36
CA PHE A 286 -10.22 -20.26 1.46
C PHE A 286 -10.31 -19.41 2.73
N LEU A 287 -11.46 -18.77 3.00
CA LEU A 287 -11.67 -17.93 4.18
C LEU A 287 -11.64 -18.71 5.51
N LYS A 288 -11.95 -20.00 5.47
CA LYS A 288 -11.89 -20.91 6.63
C LYS A 288 -10.44 -21.20 7.07
N GLN A 289 -9.45 -21.06 6.19
CA GLN A 289 -8.04 -21.29 6.54
C GLN A 289 -7.45 -20.18 7.42
N PHE A 290 -8.10 -19.01 7.49
CA PHE A 290 -7.70 -17.90 8.34
C PHE A 290 -8.14 -18.11 9.81
N PRO A 291 -7.54 -17.39 10.78
CA PRO A 291 -8.05 -17.25 12.14
C PRO A 291 -9.37 -16.45 12.10
N SER A 292 -10.45 -17.13 11.70
CA SER A 292 -11.70 -16.50 11.30
C SER A 292 -12.93 -16.93 12.10
N SER A 293 -13.86 -16.01 12.25
CA SER A 293 -15.24 -16.24 12.66
C SER A 293 -16.19 -15.78 11.56
N PHE A 294 -17.40 -16.33 11.52
CA PHE A 294 -18.35 -16.10 10.42
C PHE A 294 -19.61 -15.36 10.91
N LEU A 295 -19.93 -14.25 10.26
CA LEU A 295 -21.23 -13.59 10.34
C LEU A 295 -22.09 -14.06 9.16
N VAL A 296 -23.13 -14.82 9.45
CA VAL A 296 -24.02 -15.41 8.43
C VAL A 296 -25.33 -14.62 8.37
N PHE A 297 -25.51 -13.86 7.29
CA PHE A 297 -26.72 -13.09 7.03
C PHE A 297 -27.74 -13.96 6.28
N LEU A 298 -28.82 -14.33 6.97
CA LEU A 298 -29.93 -15.10 6.44
C LEU A 298 -30.94 -14.14 5.80
N MET A 299 -30.83 -13.99 4.48
CA MET A 299 -31.69 -13.10 3.67
C MET A 299 -33.02 -13.79 3.35
N PRO A 300 -34.14 -13.07 3.21
CA PRO A 300 -35.43 -13.67 2.92
C PRO A 300 -35.39 -14.66 1.74
N GLY A 301 -36.06 -15.80 1.89
CA GLY A 301 -36.10 -16.86 0.89
C GLY A 301 -35.13 -18.02 1.14
N TYR A 302 -34.37 -18.01 2.23
CA TYR A 302 -33.52 -19.14 2.62
C TYR A 302 -34.33 -20.36 3.11
N GLY A 303 -33.85 -21.57 2.82
CA GLY A 303 -34.41 -22.84 3.28
C GLY A 303 -33.55 -23.53 4.35
N LYS A 304 -34.15 -24.46 5.13
CA LYS A 304 -33.41 -25.26 6.14
C LYS A 304 -32.25 -26.06 5.54
N ARG A 305 -32.42 -26.60 4.33
CA ARG A 305 -31.34 -27.34 3.62
C ARG A 305 -30.12 -26.47 3.35
N GLN A 306 -30.34 -25.20 3.00
CA GLN A 306 -29.27 -24.24 2.71
C GLN A 306 -28.46 -23.89 3.95
N ILE A 307 -29.12 -23.76 5.11
CA ILE A 307 -28.43 -23.56 6.39
C ILE A 307 -27.53 -24.76 6.70
N ASN A 308 -28.04 -25.98 6.57
CA ASN A 308 -27.25 -27.19 6.84
C ASN A 308 -25.99 -27.29 5.97
N ILE A 309 -26.08 -26.88 4.70
CA ILE A 309 -24.92 -26.85 3.80
C ILE A 309 -23.88 -25.85 4.31
N ILE A 310 -24.30 -24.67 4.74
CA ILE A 310 -23.38 -23.64 5.22
C ILE A 310 -22.77 -24.03 6.57
N ASP A 311 -23.55 -24.62 7.48
CA ASP A 311 -23.05 -25.18 8.74
C ASP A 311 -21.94 -26.21 8.51
N ASP A 312 -22.09 -27.06 7.49
CA ASP A 312 -21.06 -28.04 7.13
C ASP A 312 -19.80 -27.36 6.53
N LEU A 313 -19.99 -26.38 5.64
CA LEU A 313 -18.89 -25.63 5.03
C LEU A 313 -18.06 -24.88 6.08
N ILE A 314 -18.71 -24.18 7.01
CA ILE A 314 -18.04 -23.38 8.05
C ILE A 314 -17.81 -24.14 9.36
N LYS A 315 -18.01 -25.47 9.36
CA LYS A 315 -17.83 -26.33 10.53
C LYS A 315 -16.49 -26.07 11.23
N ASP A 316 -16.47 -26.18 12.55
CA ASP A 316 -15.30 -25.94 13.41
C ASP A 316 -14.86 -24.45 13.49
N LYS A 317 -15.64 -23.53 12.91
CA LYS A 317 -15.47 -22.09 13.09
C LYS A 317 -16.62 -21.52 13.91
N LYS A 318 -16.33 -20.47 14.67
CA LYS A 318 -17.37 -19.70 15.37
C LYS A 318 -18.25 -19.03 14.33
N SER A 319 -19.56 -19.24 14.40
CA SER A 319 -20.54 -18.65 13.48
C SER A 319 -21.68 -17.97 14.23
N ILE A 320 -22.08 -16.79 13.74
CA ILE A 320 -23.16 -15.97 14.31
C ILE A 320 -24.17 -15.71 13.21
N TYR A 321 -25.39 -16.16 13.45
CA TYR A 321 -26.49 -16.06 12.50
C TYR A 321 -27.32 -14.82 12.74
N CYS A 322 -27.50 -14.02 11.69
CA CYS A 322 -28.36 -12.85 11.67
C CYS A 322 -29.53 -13.06 10.71
N ARG A 323 -30.76 -12.87 11.20
CA ARG A 323 -31.95 -12.92 10.36
C ARG A 323 -32.26 -11.52 9.84
N VAL A 324 -32.37 -11.38 8.52
CA VAL A 324 -32.70 -10.12 7.86
C VAL A 324 -34.14 -10.19 7.36
N ASP A 325 -34.96 -9.19 7.69
CA ASP A 325 -36.37 -9.05 7.28
C ASP A 325 -37.21 -10.31 7.51
N SER A 326 -36.92 -11.01 8.61
CA SER A 326 -37.62 -12.22 9.03
C SER A 326 -38.84 -11.88 9.88
N LYS A 327 -39.96 -12.54 9.60
CA LYS A 327 -41.16 -12.52 10.45
C LYS A 327 -40.88 -13.01 11.88
N THR A 328 -39.87 -13.87 12.05
CA THR A 328 -39.43 -14.36 13.36
C THR A 328 -38.27 -13.55 13.89
N LYS A 329 -38.48 -12.79 14.97
CA LYS A 329 -37.45 -12.00 15.64
C LYS A 329 -36.59 -12.88 16.54
N THR A 330 -35.27 -12.87 16.30
CA THR A 330 -34.24 -13.49 17.14
C THR A 330 -33.38 -12.44 17.83
N ARG A 331 -32.48 -12.87 18.74
CA ARG A 331 -31.44 -12.04 19.36
C ARG A 331 -30.74 -11.14 18.33
N TYR A 332 -30.34 -11.74 17.21
CA TYR A 332 -29.80 -11.05 16.04
C TYR A 332 -30.83 -11.07 14.91
N SER A 333 -31.60 -9.99 14.85
CA SER A 333 -32.60 -9.73 13.82
C SER A 333 -32.46 -8.28 13.34
N ILE A 334 -32.20 -8.10 12.06
CA ILE A 334 -32.07 -6.80 11.40
C ILE A 334 -33.30 -6.61 10.52
N ASP A 335 -33.93 -5.46 10.69
CA ASP A 335 -35.06 -5.01 9.90
C ASP A 335 -34.57 -3.86 9.05
N THR A 336 -34.58 -4.05 7.74
CA THR A 336 -33.86 -3.20 6.81
C THR A 336 -34.52 -1.84 6.62
N GLU A 337 -35.83 -1.75 6.88
CA GLU A 337 -36.59 -0.49 6.95
C GLU A 337 -36.08 0.45 8.05
N TYR A 338 -35.37 -0.09 9.04
CA TYR A 338 -34.87 0.65 10.19
C TYR A 338 -33.34 0.63 10.30
N LEU A 339 -32.61 0.50 9.19
CA LEU A 339 -31.14 0.53 9.18
C LEU A 339 -30.56 1.86 9.67
N THR A 340 -31.28 2.97 9.49
CA THR A 340 -30.90 4.28 10.02
C THR A 340 -31.08 4.40 11.54
N LYS A 341 -31.81 3.46 12.17
CA LYS A 341 -32.05 3.50 13.62
C LYS A 341 -30.93 2.80 14.37
N ASP A 342 -30.30 3.51 15.30
CA ASP A 342 -29.20 2.96 16.11
C ASP A 342 -29.57 1.68 16.87
N LYS A 343 -30.83 1.52 17.30
CA LYS A 343 -31.30 0.28 17.95
C LYS A 343 -31.13 -0.96 17.07
N THR A 344 -31.31 -0.83 15.76
CA THR A 344 -31.10 -1.90 14.78
C THR A 344 -29.61 -2.17 14.60
N LEU A 345 -28.82 -1.11 14.37
CA LEU A 345 -27.37 -1.19 14.19
C LEU A 345 -26.67 -1.74 15.44
N ARG A 346 -27.14 -1.42 16.64
CA ARG A 346 -26.63 -1.97 17.90
C ARG A 346 -26.67 -3.49 17.92
N LYS A 347 -27.70 -4.13 17.37
CA LYS A 347 -27.74 -5.59 17.26
C LYS A 347 -26.64 -6.12 16.35
N ALA A 348 -26.38 -5.44 15.24
CA ALA A 348 -25.28 -5.79 14.35
C ALA A 348 -23.92 -5.60 15.04
N ARG A 349 -23.70 -4.49 15.75
CA ARG A 349 -22.48 -4.26 16.56
C ARG A 349 -22.25 -5.36 17.60
N MET A 350 -23.31 -5.83 18.27
CA MET A 350 -23.21 -6.94 19.22
C MET A 350 -22.80 -8.26 18.55
N MET A 351 -23.16 -8.48 17.28
CA MET A 351 -22.66 -9.64 16.53
C MET A 351 -21.15 -9.55 16.32
N PHE A 352 -20.62 -8.38 15.94
CA PHE A 352 -19.18 -8.18 15.81
C PHE A 352 -18.45 -8.45 17.13
N LYS A 353 -19.00 -7.96 18.24
CA LYS A 353 -18.44 -8.22 19.58
C LYS A 353 -18.38 -9.71 19.90
N GLU A 354 -19.46 -10.45 19.66
CA GLU A 354 -19.48 -11.90 19.89
C GLU A 354 -18.55 -12.65 18.92
N ALA A 355 -18.35 -12.12 17.71
CA ALA A 355 -17.49 -12.71 16.68
C ALA A 355 -16.01 -12.65 17.06
N LEU A 356 -15.60 -11.76 17.95
CA LEU A 356 -14.20 -11.59 18.39
C LEU A 356 -13.76 -12.60 19.47
N ASP A 357 -14.72 -13.28 20.09
CA ASP A 357 -14.48 -14.22 21.19
C ASP A 357 -14.06 -15.60 20.64
N PHE A 358 -12.83 -15.62 20.10
CA PHE A 358 -12.04 -16.79 19.73
C PHE A 358 -10.56 -16.40 19.78
N ASP A 359 -9.66 -17.33 20.06
CA ASP A 359 -8.23 -17.03 20.10
C ASP A 359 -7.66 -16.84 18.70
N ALA A 360 -6.81 -15.81 18.51
CA ALA A 360 -6.05 -15.70 17.29
C ALA A 360 -5.09 -16.88 17.18
N SER A 361 -5.03 -17.50 16.00
CA SER A 361 -4.04 -18.52 15.68
C SER A 361 -3.00 -17.95 14.73
N THR A 362 -1.78 -18.51 14.78
CA THR A 362 -0.73 -18.16 13.82
C THR A 362 -1.14 -18.63 12.43
N PHE A 363 -1.21 -17.67 11.50
CA PHE A 363 -1.47 -17.90 10.11
C PHE A 363 -0.16 -17.86 9.33
N GLU A 364 0.06 -18.86 8.46
CA GLU A 364 1.20 -18.87 7.55
C GLU A 364 0.68 -18.92 6.12
N VAL A 365 0.93 -17.85 5.37
CA VAL A 365 0.54 -17.74 3.94
C VAL A 365 1.04 -18.95 3.13
N ASN A 366 2.25 -19.45 3.41
CA ASN A 366 2.86 -20.58 2.71
C ASN A 366 2.14 -21.92 2.90
N LYS A 367 1.28 -22.04 3.93
CA LYS A 367 0.49 -23.25 4.20
C LYS A 367 -0.90 -23.20 3.54
N LEU A 368 -1.23 -22.09 2.88
CA LEU A 368 -2.54 -21.89 2.27
C LEU A 368 -2.73 -22.84 1.09
N LYS A 369 -3.82 -23.62 1.13
CA LYS A 369 -4.23 -24.52 0.07
C LYS A 369 -5.31 -23.85 -0.76
N LEU A 370 -5.04 -23.67 -2.05
CA LEU A 370 -6.07 -23.26 -3.00
C LEU A 370 -6.62 -24.48 -3.72
N GLU A 371 -7.94 -24.54 -3.82
CA GLU A 371 -8.69 -25.59 -4.51
C GLU A 371 -9.66 -24.96 -5.51
N GLY A 372 -10.08 -25.76 -6.50
CA GLY A 372 -11.13 -25.40 -7.44
C GLY A 372 -10.82 -24.16 -8.28
N SER A 373 -11.65 -23.14 -8.13
CA SER A 373 -11.68 -21.91 -8.94
C SER A 373 -10.63 -20.86 -8.55
N LEU A 374 -9.92 -21.02 -7.43
CA LEU A 374 -9.00 -20.01 -6.90
C LEU A 374 -7.54 -20.21 -7.37
N GLN A 375 -6.85 -19.12 -7.69
CA GLN A 375 -5.44 -19.10 -8.08
C GLN A 375 -4.70 -17.94 -7.41
N LEU A 376 -3.49 -18.17 -6.88
CA LEU A 376 -2.67 -17.10 -6.34
C LEU A 376 -2.22 -16.17 -7.46
N THR A 377 -2.17 -14.87 -7.16
CA THR A 377 -1.41 -13.92 -7.97
C THR A 377 0.06 -14.27 -8.04
N GLU A 378 0.72 -13.85 -9.12
CA GLU A 378 2.17 -13.77 -9.14
C GLU A 378 2.64 -12.85 -8.00
N GLU A 379 3.43 -13.40 -7.08
CA GLU A 379 3.96 -12.66 -5.94
C GLU A 379 5.14 -11.77 -6.35
N ILE A 380 5.67 -10.95 -5.44
CA ILE A 380 6.98 -10.32 -5.66
C ILE A 380 8.14 -11.25 -5.28
N GLU A 381 7.89 -12.27 -4.45
CA GLU A 381 8.95 -13.13 -3.92
C GLU A 381 9.69 -13.81 -5.06
N PHE A 382 11.02 -13.77 -4.99
CA PHE A 382 11.88 -14.24 -6.07
C PHE A 382 13.06 -15.05 -5.49
N PRO A 383 13.36 -16.26 -6.01
CA PRO A 383 14.31 -17.18 -5.37
C PRO A 383 15.72 -16.59 -5.15
N GLU A 384 16.23 -15.83 -6.11
CA GLU A 384 17.56 -15.22 -6.06
C GLU A 384 17.64 -14.13 -4.98
N SER A 385 16.58 -13.33 -4.83
CA SER A 385 16.48 -12.35 -3.75
C SER A 385 16.27 -12.99 -2.39
N ARG A 386 15.53 -14.12 -2.33
CA ARG A 386 15.27 -14.85 -1.09
C ARG A 386 16.57 -15.29 -0.42
N ARG A 387 17.57 -15.75 -1.19
CA ARG A 387 18.89 -16.11 -0.66
C ARG A 387 19.60 -14.94 0.03
N LEU A 388 19.51 -13.74 -0.54
CA LEU A 388 20.07 -12.53 0.06
C LEU A 388 19.32 -12.16 1.35
N ILE A 389 17.98 -12.20 1.30
CA ILE A 389 17.12 -11.87 2.44
C ILE A 389 17.35 -12.85 3.59
N ASP A 390 17.43 -14.15 3.32
CA ASP A 390 17.67 -15.17 4.36
C ASP A 390 19.06 -15.01 4.99
N PHE A 391 20.08 -14.67 4.19
CA PHE A 391 21.41 -14.33 4.72
C PHE A 391 21.38 -13.08 5.60
N ILE A 392 20.69 -12.02 5.18
CA ILE A 392 20.51 -10.80 5.99
C ILE A 392 19.75 -11.12 7.27
N LYS A 393 18.70 -11.94 7.20
CA LYS A 393 17.92 -12.35 8.37
C LYS A 393 18.73 -13.18 9.36
N GLU A 394 19.59 -14.08 8.87
CA GLU A 394 20.50 -14.88 9.71
C GLU A 394 21.53 -13.98 10.41
N LYS A 395 22.12 -13.02 9.68
CA LYS A 395 23.19 -12.18 10.20
C LYS A 395 22.68 -10.95 10.94
N THR A 396 21.43 -10.52 10.74
CA THR A 396 20.82 -9.23 11.13
C THR A 396 21.29 -8.04 10.28
N CYS A 397 20.41 -7.06 10.09
CA CYS A 397 20.75 -5.80 9.41
C CYS A 397 21.84 -5.06 10.19
N HIS A 398 21.76 -5.05 11.52
CA HIS A 398 22.75 -4.41 12.38
C HIS A 398 24.18 -4.97 12.16
N TYR A 399 24.36 -6.28 12.20
CA TYR A 399 25.68 -6.91 12.04
C TYR A 399 26.30 -6.61 10.69
N ILE A 400 25.53 -6.76 9.61
CA ILE A 400 26.02 -6.51 8.25
C ILE A 400 26.47 -5.05 8.12
N LYS A 401 25.68 -4.12 8.64
CA LYS A 401 26.01 -2.71 8.67
C LYS A 401 27.32 -2.43 9.39
N MET A 402 27.55 -3.04 10.57
CA MET A 402 28.80 -2.88 11.31
C MET A 402 30.02 -3.37 10.51
N ASN A 403 29.89 -4.50 9.81
CA ASN A 403 30.93 -5.01 8.92
C ASN A 403 31.22 -4.06 7.75
N VAL A 404 30.17 -3.50 7.13
CA VAL A 404 30.31 -2.54 6.03
C VAL A 404 30.96 -1.23 6.52
N MET A 405 30.57 -0.72 7.69
CA MET A 405 31.16 0.49 8.27
C MET A 405 32.65 0.35 8.61
N GLN A 406 33.10 -0.83 9.07
CA GLN A 406 34.51 -1.08 9.35
C GLN A 406 35.41 -0.90 8.11
N LEU A 407 34.89 -1.17 6.92
CA LEU A 407 35.60 -0.98 5.66
C LEU A 407 35.66 0.48 5.22
N GLN A 408 34.69 1.29 5.66
CA GLN A 408 34.61 2.70 5.29
C GLN A 408 35.47 3.60 6.20
N ARG A 409 35.72 3.19 7.45
CA ARG A 409 36.44 4.00 8.46
C ARG A 409 37.97 3.96 8.36
N LYS A 410 38.58 3.13 7.49
CA LYS A 410 40.05 2.94 7.41
C LYS A 410 40.60 3.27 6.02
N GLN A 411 41.83 3.82 5.97
CA GLN A 411 42.52 4.18 4.72
C GLN A 411 42.59 2.98 3.73
N SER A 412 42.59 3.30 2.43
CA SER A 412 42.31 2.37 1.32
C SER A 412 43.10 1.05 1.28
N ASN A 413 44.32 1.00 1.85
CA ASN A 413 45.13 -0.22 1.87
C ASN A 413 44.67 -1.27 2.91
N ASP A 414 44.04 -0.85 4.02
CA ASP A 414 43.53 -1.79 5.03
C ASP A 414 42.14 -2.34 4.67
N GLY A 415 41.32 -1.55 3.96
CA GLY A 415 39.96 -1.94 3.56
C GLY A 415 39.92 -3.14 2.62
N TYR A 416 40.83 -3.21 1.63
CA TYR A 416 40.93 -4.35 0.73
C TYR A 416 41.33 -5.63 1.46
N LYS A 417 42.25 -5.53 2.43
CA LYS A 417 42.69 -6.66 3.24
C LYS A 417 41.57 -7.19 4.14
N ILE A 418 40.85 -6.29 4.82
CA ILE A 418 39.66 -6.63 5.63
C ILE A 418 38.59 -7.31 4.77
N PHE A 419 38.37 -6.81 3.54
CA PHE A 419 37.43 -7.42 2.62
C PHE A 419 37.87 -8.83 2.18
N GLN A 420 39.15 -9.02 1.86
CA GLN A 420 39.70 -10.35 1.50
C GLN A 420 39.59 -11.36 2.64
N GLU A 421 39.73 -10.92 3.89
CA GLU A 421 39.63 -11.76 5.08
C GLU A 421 38.17 -11.99 5.54
N ASN A 422 37.21 -11.18 5.07
CA ASN A 422 35.79 -11.28 5.45
C ASN A 422 34.96 -12.07 4.42
N HIS A 423 34.91 -13.39 4.60
CA HIS A 423 34.14 -14.30 3.73
C HIS A 423 32.64 -14.03 3.72
N GLU A 424 32.07 -13.57 4.83
CA GLU A 424 30.62 -13.28 4.94
C GLU A 424 30.24 -12.09 4.06
N LEU A 425 31.07 -11.06 4.04
CA LEU A 425 30.84 -9.89 3.22
C LEU A 425 31.08 -10.16 1.73
N GLN A 426 32.08 -10.98 1.40
CA GLN A 426 32.25 -11.47 0.02
C GLN A 426 31.01 -12.25 -0.44
N TYR A 427 30.43 -13.07 0.43
CA TYR A 427 29.22 -13.81 0.14
C TYR A 427 28.00 -12.88 -0.02
N LEU A 428 27.83 -11.89 0.86
CA LEU A 428 26.80 -10.86 0.74
C LEU A 428 26.88 -10.15 -0.63
N ILE A 429 28.08 -9.71 -1.00
CA ILE A 429 28.33 -9.03 -2.29
C ILE A 429 28.02 -9.95 -3.45
N LYS A 430 28.40 -11.23 -3.38
CA LYS A 430 28.07 -12.21 -4.43
C LYS A 430 26.56 -12.37 -4.61
N LEU A 431 25.80 -12.46 -3.51
CA LEU A 431 24.35 -12.57 -3.55
C LEU A 431 23.71 -11.31 -4.12
N PHE A 432 24.19 -10.13 -3.72
CA PHE A 432 23.73 -8.85 -4.24
C PHE A 432 24.01 -8.70 -5.74
N LYS A 433 25.23 -9.01 -6.19
CA LYS A 433 25.62 -9.04 -7.61
C LYS A 433 24.74 -9.98 -8.42
N SER A 434 24.47 -11.18 -7.92
CA SER A 434 23.61 -12.16 -8.61
C SER A 434 22.19 -11.62 -8.85
N ASN A 435 21.66 -10.80 -7.95
CA ASN A 435 20.37 -10.13 -8.14
C ASN A 435 20.44 -8.99 -9.16
N LEU A 436 21.53 -8.22 -9.19
CA LEU A 436 21.76 -7.17 -10.19
C LEU A 436 21.92 -7.72 -11.61
N GLU A 437 22.53 -8.90 -11.77
CA GLU A 437 22.77 -9.49 -13.09
C GLU A 437 21.51 -10.09 -13.75
N LEU A 438 20.39 -10.12 -13.03
CA LEU A 438 19.12 -10.60 -13.57
C LEU A 438 18.64 -9.74 -14.76
N PRO A 439 17.87 -10.33 -15.70
CA PRO A 439 17.09 -9.57 -16.68
C PRO A 439 16.22 -8.51 -16.00
N LEU A 440 16.00 -7.36 -16.65
CA LEU A 440 15.38 -6.18 -16.03
C LEU A 440 14.04 -6.46 -15.34
N ASP A 441 13.16 -7.26 -15.93
CA ASP A 441 11.89 -7.66 -15.34
C ASP A 441 12.08 -8.43 -14.02
N LYS A 442 12.95 -9.44 -14.02
CA LYS A 442 13.30 -10.23 -12.84
C LYS A 442 14.07 -9.43 -11.80
N ARG A 443 14.98 -8.56 -12.23
CA ARG A 443 15.76 -7.65 -11.37
C ARG A 443 14.85 -6.72 -10.60
N ARG A 444 13.89 -6.08 -11.27
CA ARG A 444 12.92 -5.17 -10.62
C ARG A 444 12.11 -5.90 -9.55
N ARG A 445 11.62 -7.11 -9.88
CA ARG A 445 10.89 -7.96 -8.92
C ARG A 445 11.76 -8.35 -7.73
N ALA A 446 13.00 -8.78 -7.98
CA ALA A 446 13.97 -9.12 -6.94
C ALA A 446 14.25 -7.94 -6.00
N PHE A 447 14.47 -6.74 -6.54
CA PHE A 447 14.73 -5.54 -5.75
C PHE A 447 13.48 -5.08 -4.98
N ALA A 448 12.29 -5.15 -5.55
CA ALA A 448 11.04 -4.91 -4.82
C ALA A 448 10.88 -5.87 -3.62
N HIS A 449 11.24 -7.15 -3.80
CA HIS A 449 11.24 -8.14 -2.73
C HIS A 449 12.28 -7.85 -1.64
N ILE A 450 13.50 -7.49 -2.05
CA ILE A 450 14.57 -7.10 -1.13
C ILE A 450 14.17 -5.87 -0.32
N GLU A 451 13.68 -4.81 -0.96
CA GLU A 451 13.26 -3.58 -0.29
C GLU A 451 12.13 -3.86 0.72
N ARG A 452 11.11 -4.63 0.34
CA ARG A 452 10.01 -5.01 1.24
C ARG A 452 10.52 -5.75 2.48
N GLU A 453 11.32 -6.81 2.28
CA GLU A 453 11.77 -7.65 3.38
C GLU A 453 12.85 -6.99 4.24
N ILE A 454 13.78 -6.23 3.66
CA ILE A 454 14.76 -5.46 4.44
C ILE A 454 14.05 -4.40 5.28
N SER A 455 13.11 -3.66 4.71
CA SER A 455 12.31 -2.69 5.49
C SER A 455 11.62 -3.37 6.66
N ARG A 456 11.01 -4.53 6.44
CA ARG A 456 10.35 -5.32 7.49
C ARG A 456 11.33 -5.81 8.56
N ILE A 457 12.46 -6.41 8.17
CA ILE A 457 13.49 -6.90 9.10
C ILE A 457 14.05 -5.73 9.92
N SER A 458 14.37 -4.62 9.26
CA SER A 458 14.90 -3.42 9.90
C SER A 458 13.91 -2.82 10.91
N SER A 459 12.60 -2.80 10.59
CA SER A 459 11.56 -2.36 11.52
C SER A 459 11.45 -3.27 12.75
N ILE A 460 11.51 -4.60 12.56
CA ILE A 460 11.42 -5.58 13.65
C ILE A 460 12.65 -5.53 14.57
N GLU A 461 13.84 -5.36 13.99
CA GLU A 461 15.06 -5.10 14.79
C GLU A 461 14.84 -3.80 15.58
N SER A 462 14.58 -2.70 14.87
CA SER A 462 14.47 -1.36 15.43
C SER A 462 13.39 -1.20 16.49
N SER A 463 12.27 -1.93 16.45
CA SER A 463 11.21 -1.82 17.47
C SER A 463 11.68 -2.24 18.85
N ASN A 464 12.53 -3.28 18.93
CA ASN A 464 13.08 -3.74 20.20
C ASN A 464 14.05 -2.72 20.80
N GLU A 465 14.89 -2.12 19.96
CA GLU A 465 15.84 -1.11 20.41
C GLU A 465 15.18 0.26 20.64
N SER A 466 14.14 0.62 19.89
CA SER A 466 13.40 1.88 20.05
C SER A 466 12.66 1.93 21.38
N ASN A 467 12.07 0.82 21.83
CA ASN A 467 11.49 0.70 23.17
C ASN A 467 12.54 0.93 24.26
N MET A 468 13.76 0.41 24.06
CA MET A 468 14.88 0.66 24.98
C MET A 468 15.32 2.13 24.97
N VAL A 469 15.31 2.80 23.81
CA VAL A 469 15.59 4.26 23.73
C VAL A 469 14.52 5.08 24.45
N ILE A 470 13.25 4.73 24.32
CA ILE A 470 12.14 5.42 25.02
C ILE A 470 12.32 5.27 26.53
N LEU A 471 12.51 4.05 27.02
CA LEU A 471 12.76 3.77 28.43
C LEU A 471 13.99 4.54 28.95
N LYS A 472 15.07 4.58 28.18
CA LYS A 472 16.30 5.33 28.52
C LYS A 472 16.11 6.85 28.47
N LYS A 473 15.26 7.37 27.58
CA LYS A 473 14.87 8.79 27.55
C LYS A 473 14.01 9.16 28.76
N GLU A 474 13.09 8.30 29.18
CA GLU A 474 12.34 8.48 30.42
C GLU A 474 13.26 8.43 31.64
N GLU A 475 14.25 7.53 31.64
CA GLU A 475 15.31 7.47 32.65
C GLU A 475 16.11 8.78 32.69
N LEU A 476 16.51 9.30 31.51
CA LEU A 476 17.19 10.59 31.37
C LEU A 476 16.33 11.75 31.90
N TYR A 477 15.02 11.75 31.58
CA TYR A 477 14.08 12.76 32.06
C TYR A 477 13.94 12.72 33.59
N LYS A 478 13.87 11.53 34.19
CA LYS A 478 13.87 11.35 35.65
C LYS A 478 15.18 11.81 36.28
N TYR A 479 16.33 11.53 35.69
CA TYR A 479 17.62 12.03 36.18
C TYR A 479 17.70 13.56 36.11
N SER A 480 17.19 14.18 35.05
CA SER A 480 17.19 15.64 34.91
C SER A 480 16.33 16.38 35.95
N LEU A 481 15.36 15.69 36.55
CA LEU A 481 14.45 16.23 37.55
C LEU A 481 14.91 15.99 39.00
N VAL A 482 15.73 14.97 39.26
CA VAL A 482 16.00 14.49 40.63
C VAL A 482 17.41 14.80 41.13
N ASP A 483 18.43 14.96 40.28
CA ASP A 483 19.76 15.42 40.73
C ASP A 483 20.65 15.93 39.58
N ARG A 484 21.49 16.94 39.84
CA ARG A 484 22.46 17.48 38.85
C ARG A 484 23.69 16.56 38.67
N ASP A 485 23.49 15.25 38.57
CA ASP A 485 24.58 14.29 38.38
C ASP A 485 24.95 14.17 36.89
N GLN A 486 25.74 15.13 36.41
CA GLN A 486 26.20 15.24 35.02
C GLN A 486 26.88 13.96 34.49
N LYS A 487 27.42 13.11 35.38
CA LYS A 487 28.09 11.86 35.00
C LYS A 487 27.10 10.77 34.60
N ASN A 488 25.99 10.63 35.30
CA ASN A 488 24.94 9.67 34.96
C ASN A 488 24.17 10.13 33.72
N GLU A 489 23.90 11.43 33.59
CA GLU A 489 23.27 12.00 32.39
C GLU A 489 24.12 11.75 31.13
N LYS A 490 25.44 11.94 31.22
CA LYS A 490 26.36 11.64 30.11
C LYS A 490 26.41 10.15 29.78
N THR A 491 26.40 9.28 30.79
CA THR A 491 26.39 7.82 30.59
C THR A 491 25.12 7.35 29.90
N VAL A 492 23.95 7.87 30.31
CA VAL A 492 22.66 7.55 29.66
C VAL A 492 22.60 8.14 28.24
N LYS A 493 23.14 9.34 28.00
CA LYS A 493 23.28 9.90 26.65
C LYS A 493 24.17 9.03 25.76
N ASP A 494 25.30 8.53 26.27
CA ASP A 494 26.20 7.63 25.55
C ASP A 494 25.56 6.26 25.28
N GLU A 495 24.77 5.73 26.23
CA GLU A 495 23.97 4.51 26.03
C GLU A 495 22.90 4.71 24.97
N ILE A 496 22.18 5.85 24.99
CA ILE A 496 21.23 6.23 23.96
C ILE A 496 21.92 6.32 22.60
N LEU A 497 23.09 6.97 22.51
CA LEU A 497 23.89 7.04 21.27
C LEU A 497 24.27 5.64 20.75
N LYS A 498 24.73 4.74 21.63
CA LYS A 498 25.06 3.35 21.26
C LYS A 498 23.83 2.57 20.79
N ILE A 499 22.69 2.71 21.44
CA ILE A 499 21.44 2.06 21.01
C ILE A 499 20.99 2.66 19.67
N ARG A 500 21.15 3.97 19.47
CA ARG A 500 20.83 4.65 18.20
C ARG A 500 21.74 4.25 17.05
N GLU A 501 23.03 3.98 17.29
CA GLU A 501 23.90 3.38 16.27
C GLU A 501 23.36 2.02 15.80
N LYS A 502 22.73 1.25 16.69
CA LYS A 502 22.12 -0.05 16.36
C LYS A 502 20.83 0.07 15.54
N VAL A 503 19.99 1.05 15.84
CA VAL A 503 18.65 1.29 15.23
C VAL A 503 18.72 1.80 13.78
N ASN A 504 19.85 2.29 13.30
CA ASN A 504 19.89 2.89 11.97
C ASN A 504 19.70 1.83 10.86
N ASN A 505 18.75 2.03 9.95
CA ASN A 505 18.47 1.14 8.82
C ASN A 505 19.71 0.83 7.94
N MET A 506 19.74 -0.39 7.40
CA MET A 506 20.70 -0.82 6.39
C MET A 506 20.16 -0.49 4.99
N ASN A 507 20.95 0.17 4.14
CA ASN A 507 20.60 0.44 2.75
C ASN A 507 21.49 -0.36 1.78
N LEU A 508 20.93 -0.77 0.65
CA LEU A 508 21.61 -1.43 -0.45
C LEU A 508 22.77 -0.61 -1.04
N GLY A 509 22.70 0.72 -0.96
CA GLY A 509 23.78 1.63 -1.37
C GLY A 509 25.11 1.39 -0.65
N GLN A 510 25.07 0.93 0.60
CA GLN A 510 26.26 0.67 1.41
C GLN A 510 27.01 -0.59 0.98
N ILE A 511 26.29 -1.65 0.57
CA ILE A 511 26.88 -2.90 0.05
C ILE A 511 27.70 -2.59 -1.20
N TYR A 512 27.21 -1.71 -2.06
CA TYR A 512 27.89 -1.32 -3.30
C TYR A 512 29.23 -0.62 -3.06
N LYS A 513 29.33 0.28 -2.07
CA LYS A 513 30.59 1.00 -1.81
C LYS A 513 31.73 0.02 -1.53
N VAL A 514 31.45 -1.09 -0.84
CA VAL A 514 32.40 -2.18 -0.64
C VAL A 514 32.84 -2.82 -1.96
N ILE A 515 31.91 -3.03 -2.91
CA ILE A 515 32.20 -3.57 -4.25
C ILE A 515 33.12 -2.61 -5.02
N SER A 516 32.83 -1.31 -4.96
CA SER A 516 33.53 -0.27 -5.73
C SER A 516 34.99 -0.05 -5.30
N VAL A 517 35.29 -0.22 -4.01
CA VAL A 517 36.61 0.04 -3.44
C VAL A 517 37.53 -1.17 -3.61
N ASN A 518 36.98 -2.38 -3.68
CA ASN A 518 37.75 -3.58 -3.40
C ASN A 518 37.91 -4.58 -4.55
N ASP A 519 37.44 -4.32 -5.77
CA ASP A 519 37.60 -5.31 -6.83
C ASP A 519 37.72 -4.67 -8.23
N GLN A 520 38.95 -4.75 -8.79
CA GLN A 520 39.33 -4.18 -10.09
C GLN A 520 39.02 -5.12 -11.27
N ARG A 521 38.26 -6.21 -11.04
CA ARG A 521 37.90 -7.16 -12.12
C ARG A 521 36.94 -6.54 -13.13
N ALA A 522 37.12 -6.88 -14.41
CA ALA A 522 36.33 -6.40 -15.55
C ALA A 522 34.80 -6.61 -15.40
N GLU A 523 34.37 -7.57 -14.59
CA GLU A 523 32.97 -7.85 -14.31
C GLU A 523 32.28 -6.78 -13.45
N ILE A 524 33.02 -5.98 -12.66
CA ILE A 524 32.46 -4.88 -11.85
C ILE A 524 32.18 -3.63 -12.69
N MET A 525 32.80 -3.52 -13.86
CA MET A 525 32.55 -2.45 -14.82
C MET A 525 31.12 -2.47 -15.38
N ARG A 526 30.38 -3.59 -15.25
CA ARG A 526 28.98 -3.70 -15.69
C ARG A 526 27.95 -3.33 -14.62
N LEU A 527 28.32 -3.26 -13.34
CA LEU A 527 27.40 -2.86 -12.28
C LEU A 527 26.79 -1.45 -12.46
N PRO A 528 27.53 -0.43 -12.93
CA PRO A 528 26.94 0.88 -13.22
C PRO A 528 25.85 0.79 -14.29
N GLU A 529 25.98 -0.14 -15.24
CA GLU A 529 24.99 -0.36 -16.30
C GLU A 529 23.66 -0.84 -15.70
N TYR A 530 23.70 -1.85 -14.83
CA TYR A 530 22.50 -2.38 -14.18
C TYR A 530 21.81 -1.35 -13.27
N TYR A 531 22.58 -0.52 -12.57
CA TYR A 531 22.04 0.58 -11.75
C TYR A 531 21.45 1.70 -12.60
N ALA A 532 22.10 2.06 -13.72
CA ALA A 532 21.55 3.02 -14.66
C ALA A 532 20.22 2.52 -15.25
N GLU A 533 20.10 1.24 -15.57
CA GLU A 533 18.82 0.65 -16.00
C GLU A 533 17.75 0.74 -14.91
N LEU A 534 18.08 0.47 -13.65
CA LEU A 534 17.16 0.64 -12.51
C LEU A 534 16.72 2.10 -12.36
N LEU A 535 17.67 3.05 -12.42
CA LEU A 535 17.42 4.49 -12.34
C LEU A 535 16.50 4.97 -13.46
N ILE A 536 16.75 4.56 -14.71
CA ILE A 536 15.94 4.89 -15.89
C ILE A 536 14.51 4.35 -15.75
N ASN A 537 14.33 3.22 -15.06
CA ASN A 537 13.03 2.66 -14.74
C ASN A 537 12.43 3.24 -13.45
N GLY A 538 13.01 4.33 -12.95
CA GLY A 538 12.53 5.07 -11.81
C GLY A 538 12.85 4.43 -10.47
N HIS A 539 13.88 3.61 -10.29
CA HIS A 539 14.27 3.20 -8.92
C HIS A 539 15.02 4.33 -8.22
N THR A 540 14.92 4.38 -6.88
CA THR A 540 15.66 5.33 -6.07
C THR A 540 17.09 4.82 -5.85
N ILE A 541 18.09 5.71 -5.92
CA ILE A 541 19.49 5.40 -5.67
C ILE A 541 20.04 6.35 -4.61
N GLU A 542 20.77 5.83 -3.63
CA GLU A 542 21.54 6.63 -2.67
C GLU A 542 22.85 7.14 -3.31
N LEU A 543 23.03 8.46 -3.36
CA LEU A 543 24.20 9.16 -3.89
C LEU A 543 25.22 9.53 -2.81
N LEU A 544 24.74 9.96 -1.63
CA LEU A 544 25.58 10.34 -0.49
C LEU A 544 25.18 9.46 0.69
N ASP A 545 26.16 8.80 1.31
CA ASP A 545 25.93 8.01 2.52
C ASP A 545 25.85 8.94 3.73
N GLY A 546 24.69 8.95 4.40
CA GLY A 546 24.44 9.82 5.56
C GLY A 546 25.33 9.55 6.77
N ASN A 547 26.07 8.44 6.81
CA ASN A 547 27.02 8.19 7.91
C ASN A 547 28.43 8.70 7.59
N THR A 548 28.84 8.67 6.32
CA THR A 548 30.19 9.10 5.92
C THR A 548 30.22 10.50 5.31
N GLY A 549 29.09 11.01 4.81
CA GLY A 549 29.04 12.30 4.11
C GLY A 549 29.76 12.30 2.76
N VAL A 550 30.15 11.13 2.23
CA VAL A 550 30.99 11.00 1.03
C VAL A 550 30.19 10.48 -0.15
N ILE A 551 30.23 11.22 -1.26
CA ILE A 551 29.74 10.78 -2.59
C ILE A 551 30.86 10.01 -3.30
N SER A 552 30.53 8.85 -3.88
CA SER A 552 31.45 8.15 -4.78
C SER A 552 31.39 8.74 -6.19
N GLU A 553 32.24 9.72 -6.48
CA GLU A 553 32.25 10.44 -7.77
C GLU A 553 32.46 9.51 -8.96
N ALA A 554 33.41 8.58 -8.86
CA ALA A 554 33.72 7.64 -9.94
C ALA A 554 32.51 6.75 -10.30
N TRP A 555 31.77 6.29 -9.28
CA TRP A 555 30.56 5.50 -9.47
C TRP A 555 29.43 6.30 -10.08
N PHE A 556 29.15 7.46 -9.50
CA PHE A 556 28.09 8.34 -10.00
C PHE A 556 28.38 8.73 -11.46
N SER A 557 29.62 9.07 -11.78
CA SER A 557 30.08 9.32 -13.15
C SER A 557 29.85 8.11 -14.07
N ALA A 558 30.11 6.89 -13.60
CA ALA A 558 29.90 5.68 -14.39
C ALA A 558 28.40 5.40 -14.68
N ILE A 559 27.52 5.59 -13.68
CA ILE A 559 26.07 5.52 -13.88
C ILE A 559 25.63 6.57 -14.90
N CYS A 560 26.02 7.84 -14.68
CA CYS A 560 25.66 8.94 -15.56
C CYS A 560 26.14 8.71 -17.00
N LYS A 561 27.36 8.20 -17.20
CA LYS A 561 27.86 7.82 -18.53
C LYS A 561 26.98 6.78 -19.20
N HIS A 562 26.49 5.78 -18.47
CA HIS A 562 25.59 4.79 -19.03
C HIS A 562 24.20 5.37 -19.35
N VAL A 563 23.67 6.24 -18.48
CA VAL A 563 22.43 6.98 -18.76
C VAL A 563 22.59 7.83 -20.03
N CYS A 564 23.67 8.61 -20.17
CA CYS A 564 23.97 9.39 -21.36
C CYS A 564 24.18 8.52 -22.61
N LYS A 565 24.71 7.30 -22.47
CA LYS A 565 24.83 6.38 -23.61
C LYS A 565 23.46 5.94 -24.13
N LEU A 566 22.51 5.67 -23.23
CA LEU A 566 21.15 5.27 -23.58
C LEU A 566 20.26 6.45 -23.98
N HIS A 567 20.51 7.62 -23.41
CA HIS A 567 19.78 8.87 -23.66
C HIS A 567 20.75 10.04 -23.86
N PRO A 568 21.40 10.16 -25.05
CA PRO A 568 22.48 11.14 -25.29
C PRO A 568 22.07 12.61 -25.16
N ASN A 569 20.82 12.91 -25.50
CA ASN A 569 20.28 14.28 -25.49
C ASN A 569 19.25 14.47 -24.37
N LEU A 570 19.36 13.71 -23.27
CA LEU A 570 18.40 13.77 -22.17
C LEU A 570 18.41 15.15 -21.52
N ARG A 571 17.34 15.91 -21.71
CA ARG A 571 17.11 17.19 -21.03
C ARG A 571 16.48 16.89 -19.68
N ILE A 572 17.17 17.25 -18.59
CA ILE A 572 16.68 17.00 -17.24
C ILE A 572 16.32 18.30 -16.52
N PHE A 573 15.37 18.20 -15.60
CA PHE A 573 15.08 19.24 -14.62
C PHE A 573 15.24 18.67 -13.21
N VAL A 574 16.16 19.23 -12.43
CA VAL A 574 16.51 18.73 -11.10
C VAL A 574 15.67 19.46 -10.04
N ILE A 575 14.90 18.69 -9.29
CA ILE A 575 14.09 19.15 -8.15
C ILE A 575 14.68 18.55 -6.88
N SER A 576 15.04 19.39 -5.93
CA SER A 576 15.48 18.96 -4.60
C SER A 576 14.57 19.43 -3.48
N ILE A 577 14.67 18.78 -2.33
CA ILE A 577 14.06 19.23 -1.09
C ILE A 577 15.12 19.36 0.02
N LEU A 578 15.03 20.41 0.82
CA LEU A 578 15.87 20.67 2.00
C LEU A 578 15.00 21.09 3.17
N GLY A 579 15.48 20.86 4.39
CA GLY A 579 14.74 21.24 5.60
C GLY A 579 15.18 20.45 6.82
N LEU A 580 14.68 20.88 7.99
CA LEU A 580 15.04 20.29 9.28
C LEU A 580 14.76 18.79 9.35
N LYS A 581 15.43 18.11 10.29
CA LYS A 581 15.09 16.72 10.65
C LYS A 581 13.61 16.65 11.08
N LEU A 582 12.91 15.61 10.61
CA LEU A 582 11.48 15.35 10.87
C LEU A 582 10.49 16.38 10.32
N SER A 583 10.88 17.25 9.38
CA SER A 583 9.94 18.19 8.74
C SER A 583 8.96 17.55 7.75
N GLY A 584 9.05 16.24 7.50
CA GLY A 584 8.19 15.56 6.52
C GLY A 584 8.62 15.73 5.06
N LYS A 585 9.90 15.98 4.77
CA LYS A 585 10.44 16.15 3.40
C LYS A 585 10.09 14.98 2.46
N SER A 586 10.50 13.78 2.83
CA SER A 586 10.24 12.57 2.05
C SER A 586 8.73 12.30 1.97
N THR A 587 7.97 12.61 3.02
CA THR A 587 6.50 12.55 3.00
C THR A 587 5.91 13.48 1.95
N LEU A 588 6.39 14.73 1.88
CA LEU A 588 5.95 15.70 0.88
C LEU A 588 6.32 15.28 -0.54
N LEU A 589 7.56 14.84 -0.78
CA LEU A 589 7.95 14.33 -2.11
C LEU A 589 7.15 13.09 -2.50
N ASN A 590 6.91 12.18 -1.56
CA ASN A 590 6.08 11.00 -1.77
C ASN A 590 4.63 11.36 -2.03
N ALA A 591 4.10 12.44 -1.44
CA ALA A 591 2.76 12.93 -1.74
C ALA A 591 2.70 13.55 -3.15
N LEU A 592 3.67 14.41 -3.49
CA LEU A 592 3.70 15.14 -4.76
C LEU A 592 3.93 14.25 -5.99
N PHE A 593 4.81 13.27 -5.86
CA PHE A 593 5.21 12.42 -6.99
C PHE A 593 4.73 10.98 -6.84
N SER A 594 4.27 10.58 -5.65
CA SER A 594 3.64 9.28 -5.42
C SER A 594 4.57 8.09 -5.62
N PHE A 595 5.82 8.29 -5.22
CA PHE A 595 6.87 7.28 -5.28
C PHE A 595 7.50 7.05 -3.91
N ARG A 596 8.33 6.00 -3.81
CA ARG A 596 9.02 5.61 -2.58
C ARG A 596 10.37 6.34 -2.45
N PHE A 597 10.39 7.48 -1.77
CA PHE A 597 11.54 7.80 -0.92
C PHE A 597 11.33 7.12 0.43
N GLU A 598 12.36 6.47 0.99
CA GLU A 598 12.24 5.77 2.26
C GLU A 598 11.81 6.75 3.36
N VAL A 599 10.59 6.55 3.89
CA VAL A 599 10.13 7.22 5.11
C VAL A 599 10.22 6.16 6.20
N SER A 600 11.38 6.03 6.85
CA SER A 600 11.48 5.14 8.01
C SER A 600 10.49 5.59 9.09
N GLY A 601 9.75 4.64 9.66
CA GLY A 601 8.74 4.86 10.70
C GLY A 601 9.32 5.43 12.00
N GLY A 602 9.67 6.72 11.99
CA GLY A 602 10.16 7.48 13.14
C GLY A 602 11.60 8.00 13.03
N TRP A 603 12.35 7.69 11.97
CA TRP A 603 13.75 8.11 11.81
C TRP A 603 13.99 8.60 10.39
N CYS A 604 14.67 9.74 10.23
CA CYS A 604 14.82 10.40 8.94
C CYS A 604 15.70 9.64 7.94
N THR A 605 15.46 9.90 6.65
CA THR A 605 16.42 9.70 5.55
C THR A 605 17.82 10.12 6.00
N ARG A 606 18.79 9.21 5.90
CA ARG A 606 20.22 9.50 6.13
C ARG A 606 20.93 9.40 4.80
N GLY A 607 21.53 10.49 4.34
CA GLY A 607 22.16 10.57 3.03
C GLY A 607 21.38 11.40 2.01
N LEU A 608 21.73 11.25 0.74
CA LEU A 608 21.11 11.94 -0.40
C LEU A 608 20.64 10.89 -1.40
N PHE A 609 19.36 10.92 -1.74
CA PHE A 609 18.71 9.94 -2.60
C PHE A 609 18.26 10.63 -3.89
N MET A 610 18.42 9.93 -5.00
CA MET A 610 18.08 10.42 -6.33
C MET A 610 17.14 9.45 -7.04
N ARG A 611 16.19 10.00 -7.79
CA ARG A 611 15.28 9.24 -8.66
C ARG A 611 15.11 9.96 -10.00
N LEU A 612 15.08 9.22 -11.10
CA LEU A 612 14.86 9.75 -12.46
C LEU A 612 13.46 9.38 -12.94
N LEU A 613 12.66 10.39 -13.27
CA LEU A 613 11.27 10.24 -13.68
C LEU A 613 11.06 10.82 -15.08
N PHE A 614 10.81 9.95 -16.06
CA PHE A 614 10.52 10.39 -17.42
C PHE A 614 9.15 11.06 -17.53
N LEU A 615 9.07 12.04 -18.42
CA LEU A 615 7.82 12.71 -18.76
C LEU A 615 7.14 12.03 -19.97
N GLU A 616 5.81 12.01 -20.00
CA GLU A 616 5.04 11.72 -21.21
C GLU A 616 5.31 12.78 -22.28
N GLU A 617 5.16 12.38 -23.54
CA GLU A 617 5.57 13.19 -24.70
C GLU A 617 4.94 14.60 -24.68
N ASP A 618 3.65 14.69 -24.37
CA ASP A 618 2.95 15.97 -24.29
C ASP A 618 3.54 16.90 -23.22
N LEU A 619 3.82 16.35 -22.03
CA LEU A 619 4.37 17.13 -20.92
C LEU A 619 5.82 17.50 -21.19
N SER A 620 6.57 16.58 -21.78
CA SER A 620 7.96 16.80 -22.19
C SER A 620 8.08 17.95 -23.21
N ASN A 621 7.22 17.93 -24.23
CA ASN A 621 7.17 18.97 -25.25
C ASN A 621 6.77 20.33 -24.66
N GLN A 622 5.82 20.35 -23.72
CA GLN A 622 5.38 21.58 -23.06
C GLN A 622 6.48 22.20 -22.19
N LEU A 623 7.21 21.39 -21.42
CA LEU A 623 8.22 21.88 -20.48
C LEU A 623 9.61 22.03 -21.10
N GLY A 624 9.83 21.48 -22.30
CA GLY A 624 11.14 21.49 -22.94
C GLY A 624 12.17 20.60 -22.24
N VAL A 625 11.74 19.66 -21.40
CA VAL A 625 12.58 18.71 -20.66
C VAL A 625 12.03 17.29 -20.82
N ASP A 626 12.88 16.27 -20.74
CA ASP A 626 12.53 14.86 -20.99
C ASP A 626 12.29 14.08 -19.70
N ALA A 627 12.90 14.50 -18.59
CA ALA A 627 12.78 13.85 -17.29
C ALA A 627 13.02 14.81 -16.13
N PHE A 628 12.41 14.50 -14.98
CA PHE A 628 12.74 15.11 -13.70
C PHE A 628 13.73 14.24 -12.92
N VAL A 629 14.71 14.87 -12.29
CA VAL A 629 15.58 14.24 -11.29
C VAL A 629 15.13 14.74 -9.93
N LEU A 630 14.55 13.87 -9.12
CA LEU A 630 14.16 14.17 -7.76
C LEU A 630 15.32 13.84 -6.81
N VAL A 631 15.68 14.80 -5.96
CA VAL A 631 16.73 14.67 -4.95
C VAL A 631 16.13 14.86 -3.55
N ASP A 632 16.04 13.77 -2.80
CA ASP A 632 15.67 13.78 -1.39
C ASP A 632 16.93 13.78 -0.52
N THR A 633 16.88 14.53 0.58
CA THR A 633 18.06 14.75 1.43
C THR A 633 17.76 14.37 2.87
N GLU A 634 18.81 14.03 3.61
CA GLU A 634 18.73 13.98 5.06
C GLU A 634 18.28 15.32 5.63
N GLY A 635 17.65 15.23 6.82
CA GLY A 635 17.25 16.42 7.54
C GLY A 635 18.46 17.12 8.15
N LEU A 636 18.51 18.43 7.92
CA LEU A 636 19.50 19.32 8.51
C LEU A 636 19.25 19.46 10.02
N ASP A 637 20.29 19.81 10.75
CA ASP A 637 20.25 20.18 12.18
C ASP A 637 19.60 19.10 13.04
N ALA A 638 20.23 17.92 13.05
CA ALA A 638 19.79 16.85 13.94
C ALA A 638 19.93 17.34 15.41
N PRO A 639 18.85 17.37 16.21
CA PRO A 639 18.91 17.86 17.60
C PRO A 639 19.93 17.12 18.48
N GLU A 640 20.31 15.92 18.05
CA GLU A 640 21.24 15.00 18.69
C GLU A 640 22.71 15.36 18.46
N MET A 641 23.00 16.16 17.42
CA MET A 641 24.35 16.58 17.00
C MET A 641 24.56 18.10 17.15
N MET A 642 23.63 18.78 17.82
CA MET A 642 23.71 20.23 18.05
C MET A 642 25.02 20.60 18.75
N GLY A 643 25.80 21.50 18.14
CA GLY A 643 27.06 21.98 18.65
C GLY A 643 28.31 21.20 18.20
N GLU A 644 28.17 20.17 17.35
CA GLU A 644 29.31 19.49 16.73
C GLU A 644 29.77 20.18 15.42
N PRO A 645 31.00 20.73 15.35
CA PRO A 645 31.47 21.45 14.16
C PRO A 645 31.50 20.63 12.87
N GLU A 646 31.73 19.31 12.98
CA GLU A 646 31.72 18.40 11.82
C GLU A 646 30.32 18.16 11.28
N SER A 647 29.30 18.12 12.14
CA SER A 647 27.89 17.99 11.75
C SER A 647 27.42 19.23 11.00
N GLU A 648 27.70 20.42 11.52
CA GLU A 648 27.37 21.68 10.83
C GLU A 648 28.05 21.79 9.46
N LYS A 649 29.31 21.35 9.37
CA LYS A 649 30.05 21.34 8.10
C LYS A 649 29.38 20.40 7.10
N LYS A 650 28.96 19.21 7.54
CA LYS A 650 28.25 18.24 6.70
C LYS A 650 26.92 18.79 6.20
N ASP A 651 26.14 19.42 7.07
CA ASP A 651 24.86 20.05 6.70
C ASP A 651 25.05 21.18 5.68
N ARG A 652 26.05 22.04 5.88
CA ARG A 652 26.41 23.09 4.91
C ARG A 652 26.85 22.52 3.57
N MET A 653 27.65 21.45 3.57
CA MET A 653 28.08 20.77 2.34
C MET A 653 26.89 20.18 1.59
N LEU A 654 25.99 19.48 2.29
CA LEU A 654 24.79 18.89 1.72
C LEU A 654 23.89 19.96 1.11
N ALA A 655 23.58 21.02 1.87
CA ALA A 655 22.74 22.13 1.40
C ALA A 655 23.37 22.82 0.18
N THR A 656 24.68 23.11 0.21
CA THR A 656 25.39 23.74 -0.90
C THR A 656 25.37 22.87 -2.15
N PHE A 657 25.64 21.57 -2.01
CA PHE A 657 25.61 20.62 -3.12
C PHE A 657 24.21 20.55 -3.74
N VAL A 658 23.20 20.33 -2.91
CA VAL A 658 21.80 20.17 -3.34
C VAL A 658 21.30 21.42 -4.05
N MET A 659 21.53 22.61 -3.47
CA MET A 659 21.17 23.87 -4.11
C MET A 659 21.94 24.10 -5.42
N GLY A 660 23.23 23.74 -5.46
CA GLY A 660 24.08 23.94 -6.62
C GLY A 660 23.73 23.07 -7.84
N VAL A 661 23.20 21.86 -7.62
CA VAL A 661 22.82 20.95 -8.72
C VAL A 661 21.36 21.11 -9.17
N SER A 662 20.55 21.88 -8.44
CA SER A 662 19.10 21.92 -8.64
C SER A 662 18.65 23.04 -9.55
N ASN A 663 17.64 22.76 -10.39
CA ASN A 663 16.86 23.80 -11.08
C ASN A 663 15.78 24.38 -10.15
N LEU A 664 15.25 23.57 -9.23
CA LEU A 664 14.31 23.96 -8.19
C LEU A 664 14.69 23.33 -6.85
N THR A 665 14.74 24.13 -5.79
CA THR A 665 14.91 23.63 -4.41
C THR A 665 13.70 24.00 -3.57
N ILE A 666 13.05 22.99 -3.01
CA ILE A 666 11.93 23.13 -2.06
C ILE A 666 12.53 23.25 -0.66
N LEU A 667 12.27 24.37 0.01
CA LEU A 667 12.65 24.58 1.41
C LEU A 667 11.47 24.26 2.32
N ASN A 668 11.59 23.16 3.07
CA ASN A 668 10.56 22.71 3.98
C ASN A 668 10.84 23.18 5.41
N VAL A 669 10.01 24.11 5.91
CA VAL A 669 10.30 24.93 7.09
C VAL A 669 9.54 24.47 8.35
N LEU A 670 8.47 23.68 8.21
CA LEU A 670 7.67 23.19 9.35
C LEU A 670 8.25 21.88 9.91
N GLY A 671 8.65 21.90 11.17
CA GLY A 671 8.97 20.69 11.95
C GLY A 671 8.05 20.61 13.17
N GLU A 672 7.72 19.40 13.61
CA GLU A 672 6.87 19.12 14.80
C GLU A 672 7.47 19.60 16.14
N SER A 673 8.53 20.39 16.12
CA SER A 673 9.13 21.02 17.30
C SER A 673 8.96 22.54 17.21
N MET A 674 7.77 23.03 17.54
CA MET A 674 7.57 24.36 18.10
C MET A 674 6.81 24.26 19.41
#